data_AF-A0A5B9PJ58-F1
#
_entry.id   AF-A0A5B9PJ58-F1
#
_cell.length_a   1.000
_cell.length_b   1.000
_cell.length_c   1.000
_cell.angle_alpha   90.00
_cell.angle_beta   90.00
_cell.angle_gamma   90.00
#
_symmetry.space_group_name_H-M   'P 1'
#
loop_
_entity.id
_entity.type
_entity.pdbx_description
1 polymer ?
#
loop_
_entity_poly.entity_id
_entity_poly.type
_entity_poly.pdbx_seq_one_letter_code
_entity_poly.pdbx_strand_id
1 'polypeptide(L)'
;MNYEIGNPEWAWLLIAVPVVGLLFMRSRWMDRRARKQFGASDGNAGLLSDFASLSLLTLGLALLVLACMDIRWGKTTREVPQRGLEVVFALDVSRSMLAQDAKPNRLTRAKQQIKDMLAEMAGDRVGLVVFAGEAKQAVPLTNHYHDFQQKLDSVGPESVSVGGSQLGVAIKAASEAFLNKTNDFKTMVLFTDGEDQESKPIELAKQLHADDGLRIFTVGLGDMTEGSRIPNDSDGRNRGGRFVQHEGQQVWSKLNGSILKQIATETDAAYIPAGVKRVNMGDVYHKYVANVEKSEFETAKIKALIPRFQWFAFPAFLFLWLYTWISAGSRKEKVAAVAKASRAGRRNEGLSRVSKTAAAILVLFPSVAFAQEGQLPESVAAKINAANELVRGSKTAEAIEAYNAIEESNNDHQDELNYNLASAHYRNSDVDAATVLFAETASSSNDRIASNSRYNLGNCHYAKALPLAQQQPEAAISELQLAIGHYRSALRLDRSLSDARENLERASKLIKQLKQDQEQQQQNDDQQQQDQEQQDGEQSEQNPDSKEDESQESESSENSNESESSEENESDKQGDAESESSEQKPEQQQQSSDQKDQQSKGEDGDGQQGSPPESDQNQNNSSAENKDSQQSGDNSKKSQMENDAANEEKENGPATEDKKEEGKEPPQGQLSSTNEQDPKDNVQKENGAVAQPIAPDDGMMTRQEALKLLQSVRDRDMLRRYRQKQKRRQRRVQVERDW
;
A
#
# COMPACT_ATOMS: atom_id res chain seq x y z
N MET A 1 -36.84 22.33 -5.34
CA MET A 1 -35.56 22.94 -4.89
C MET A 1 -34.78 21.88 -4.14
N ASN A 2 -33.48 21.76 -4.37
CA ASN A 2 -32.64 20.79 -3.65
C ASN A 2 -31.97 21.53 -2.49
N TYR A 3 -32.41 21.21 -1.28
CA TYR A 3 -31.78 21.62 -0.02
C TYR A 3 -31.37 20.38 0.76
N GLU A 4 -30.36 20.51 1.59
CA GLU A 4 -29.83 19.46 2.46
C GLU A 4 -29.64 20.06 3.86
N ILE A 5 -29.82 19.25 4.91
CA ILE A 5 -29.58 19.65 6.29
C ILE A 5 -28.34 18.88 6.73
N GLY A 6 -27.22 19.58 6.94
CA GLY A 6 -25.94 18.95 7.24
C GLY A 6 -25.92 18.24 8.59
N ASN A 7 -26.54 18.85 9.61
CA ASN A 7 -26.49 18.36 11.00
C ASN A 7 -27.91 18.30 11.61
N PRO A 8 -28.74 17.30 11.26
CA PRO A 8 -30.14 17.25 11.70
C PRO A 8 -30.31 17.18 13.23
N GLU A 9 -29.36 16.60 13.96
CA GLU A 9 -29.42 16.43 15.42
C GLU A 9 -29.57 17.73 16.21
N TRP A 10 -29.11 18.88 15.68
CA TRP A 10 -29.28 20.17 16.37
C TRP A 10 -30.74 20.64 16.42
N ALA A 11 -31.65 20.05 15.63
CA ALA A 11 -33.07 20.39 15.64
C ALA A 11 -33.72 20.26 17.04
N TRP A 12 -33.24 19.33 17.87
CA TRP A 12 -33.72 19.17 19.25
C TRP A 12 -33.56 20.43 20.11
N LEU A 13 -32.58 21.30 19.82
CA LEU A 13 -32.41 22.57 20.55
C LEU A 13 -33.54 23.58 20.29
N LEU A 14 -34.36 23.43 19.25
CA LEU A 14 -35.55 24.27 19.06
C LEU A 14 -36.56 24.11 20.22
N ILE A 15 -36.55 22.97 20.93
CA ILE A 15 -37.38 22.73 22.12
C ILE A 15 -36.90 23.56 23.32
N ALA A 16 -35.60 23.91 23.39
CA ALA A 16 -35.07 24.75 24.46
C ALA A 16 -35.46 26.24 24.32
N VAL A 17 -35.70 26.72 23.10
CA VAL A 17 -36.07 28.12 22.82
C VAL A 17 -37.33 28.59 23.57
N PRO A 18 -38.49 27.88 23.53
CA PRO A 18 -39.66 28.27 24.31
C PRO A 18 -39.44 28.14 25.82
N VAL A 19 -38.61 27.19 26.29
CA VAL A 19 -38.27 27.06 27.72
C VAL A 19 -37.51 28.30 28.21
N VAL A 20 -36.52 28.77 27.46
CA VAL A 20 -35.80 30.03 27.75
C VAL A 20 -36.76 31.23 27.72
N GLY A 21 -37.69 31.27 26.77
CA GLY A 21 -38.75 32.29 26.71
C GLY A 21 -39.66 32.30 27.95
N LEU A 22 -40.10 31.14 28.43
CA LEU A 22 -40.91 30.99 29.63
C LEU A 22 -40.14 31.40 30.91
N LEU A 23 -38.86 31.03 31.01
CA LEU A 23 -37.98 31.45 32.12
C LEU A 23 -37.79 32.97 32.12
N PHE A 24 -37.63 33.59 30.94
CA PHE A 24 -37.55 35.04 30.79
C PHE A 24 -38.85 35.74 31.21
N MET A 25 -40.02 35.24 30.77
CA MET A 25 -41.32 35.76 31.17
C MET A 25 -41.54 35.64 32.69
N ARG A 26 -41.22 34.48 33.28
CA ARG A 26 -41.27 34.26 34.74
C ARG A 26 -40.39 35.25 35.49
N SER A 27 -39.16 35.46 35.02
CA SER A 27 -38.22 36.43 35.60
C SER A 27 -38.80 37.85 35.59
N ARG A 28 -39.23 38.37 34.43
CA ARG A 28 -39.83 39.71 34.33
C ARG A 28 -41.12 39.85 35.16
N TRP A 29 -41.92 38.79 35.28
CA TRP A 29 -43.14 38.76 36.12
C TRP A 29 -42.84 38.81 37.62
N MET A 30 -41.82 38.07 38.10
CA MET A 30 -41.32 38.18 39.48
C MET A 30 -40.76 39.57 39.77
N ASP A 31 -39.97 40.11 38.83
CA ASP A 31 -39.34 41.44 38.92
C ASP A 31 -40.38 42.57 39.02
N ARG A 32 -41.51 42.46 38.30
CA ARG A 32 -42.68 43.36 38.40
C ARG A 32 -43.44 43.18 39.73
N ARG A 33 -43.66 41.94 40.19
CA ARG A 33 -44.29 41.68 41.50
C ARG A 33 -43.52 42.33 42.65
N ALA A 34 -42.19 42.24 42.62
CA ALA A 34 -41.32 42.91 43.59
C ALA A 34 -41.45 44.44 43.49
N ARG A 35 -41.36 45.05 42.30
CA ARG A 35 -41.50 46.51 42.12
C ARG A 35 -42.79 47.08 42.71
N LYS A 36 -43.92 46.38 42.56
CA LYS A 36 -45.22 46.82 43.10
C LYS A 36 -45.27 46.85 44.63
N GLN A 37 -44.43 46.07 45.32
CA GLN A 37 -44.32 46.12 46.79
C GLN A 37 -43.53 47.34 47.29
N PHE A 38 -42.80 48.04 46.42
CA PHE A 38 -41.99 49.22 46.75
C PHE A 38 -42.54 50.54 46.16
N GLY A 39 -43.81 50.57 45.76
CA GLY A 39 -44.51 51.81 45.37
C GLY A 39 -44.05 52.47 44.06
N ALA A 40 -43.27 51.79 43.22
CA ALA A 40 -42.85 52.32 41.93
C ALA A 40 -44.01 52.36 40.91
N SER A 41 -44.17 53.48 40.22
CA SER A 41 -45.14 53.63 39.13
C SER A 41 -44.66 52.93 37.85
N ASP A 42 -45.18 51.73 37.57
CA ASP A 42 -44.95 51.01 36.31
C ASP A 42 -45.53 51.83 35.13
N GLY A 43 -44.68 52.53 34.37
CA GLY A 43 -45.05 53.15 33.11
C GLY A 43 -45.15 52.12 31.97
N ASN A 44 -46.09 52.32 31.03
CA ASN A 44 -46.36 51.38 29.92
C ASN A 44 -45.14 51.01 29.06
N ALA A 45 -44.10 51.84 29.04
CA ALA A 45 -42.82 51.53 28.37
C ALA A 45 -42.19 50.19 28.82
N GLY A 46 -42.40 49.78 30.08
CA GLY A 46 -41.90 48.51 30.62
C GLY A 46 -42.59 47.25 30.05
N LEU A 47 -43.78 47.38 29.44
CA LEU A 47 -44.42 46.28 28.71
C LEU A 47 -43.78 46.09 27.34
N LEU A 48 -43.62 47.17 26.58
CA LEU A 48 -43.07 47.13 25.22
C LEU A 48 -41.60 46.67 25.21
N SER A 49 -40.78 47.13 26.16
CA SER A 49 -39.38 46.71 26.27
C SER A 49 -39.22 45.25 26.71
N ASP A 50 -40.12 44.72 27.55
CA ASP A 50 -40.14 43.31 27.93
C ASP A 50 -40.53 42.40 26.74
N PHE A 51 -41.55 42.78 25.95
CA PHE A 51 -41.94 42.04 24.74
C PHE A 51 -40.85 42.08 23.66
N ALA A 52 -40.23 43.24 23.41
CA ALA A 52 -39.11 43.36 22.46
C ALA A 52 -37.87 42.58 22.93
N SER A 53 -37.58 42.58 24.24
CA SER A 53 -36.49 41.76 24.80
C SER A 53 -36.75 40.27 24.60
N LEU A 54 -38.00 39.82 24.80
CA LEU A 54 -38.38 38.41 24.64
C LEU A 54 -38.28 37.97 23.17
N SER A 55 -38.81 38.76 22.23
CA SER A 55 -38.82 38.40 20.81
C SER A 55 -37.41 38.36 20.22
N LEU A 56 -36.52 39.30 20.55
CA LEU A 56 -35.11 39.26 20.12
C LEU A 56 -34.37 38.05 20.71
N LEU A 57 -34.64 37.69 21.97
CA LEU A 57 -34.01 36.54 22.62
C LEU A 57 -34.46 35.22 21.97
N THR A 58 -35.76 34.99 21.78
CA THR A 58 -36.26 33.73 21.21
C THR A 58 -35.98 33.61 19.71
N LEU A 59 -36.12 34.70 18.94
CA LEU A 59 -35.81 34.70 17.51
C LEU A 59 -34.30 34.56 17.26
N GLY A 60 -33.46 35.21 18.08
CA GLY A 60 -32.01 35.05 18.03
C GLY A 60 -31.56 33.62 18.32
N LEU A 61 -32.12 32.98 19.35
CA LEU A 61 -31.83 31.57 19.66
C LEU A 61 -32.34 30.61 18.58
N ALA A 62 -33.54 30.80 18.05
CA ALA A 62 -34.09 29.96 16.98
C ALA A 62 -33.23 30.03 15.70
N LEU A 63 -32.79 31.23 15.31
CA LEU A 63 -31.90 31.42 14.15
C LEU A 63 -30.49 30.87 14.40
N LEU A 64 -30.00 30.88 15.64
CA LEU A 64 -28.73 30.24 16.00
C LEU A 64 -28.81 28.72 15.83
N VAL A 65 -29.91 28.08 16.25
CA VAL A 65 -30.11 26.64 16.04
C VAL A 65 -30.22 26.30 14.55
N LEU A 66 -30.93 27.11 13.75
CA LEU A 66 -31.00 26.94 12.29
C LEU A 66 -29.63 27.13 11.60
N ALA A 67 -28.70 27.88 12.19
CA ALA A 67 -27.32 27.94 11.73
C ALA A 67 -26.56 26.63 12.06
N CYS A 68 -26.67 26.11 13.28
CA CYS A 68 -26.02 24.85 13.70
C CYS A 68 -26.48 23.62 12.90
N MET A 69 -27.74 23.61 12.46
CA MET A 69 -28.29 22.56 11.57
C MET A 69 -27.63 22.52 10.18
N ASP A 70 -26.86 23.55 9.80
CA ASP A 70 -26.18 23.71 8.51
C ASP A 70 -27.08 23.44 7.31
N ILE A 71 -28.05 24.34 7.07
CA ILE A 71 -28.92 24.26 5.90
C ILE A 71 -28.13 24.66 4.65
N ARG A 72 -28.04 23.75 3.68
CA ARG A 72 -27.21 23.88 2.47
C ARG A 72 -28.07 24.12 1.23
N TRP A 73 -27.70 25.11 0.40
CA TRP A 73 -28.33 25.35 -0.91
C TRP A 73 -27.45 26.12 -1.90
N GLY A 74 -27.74 25.89 -3.18
CA GLY A 74 -26.89 26.28 -4.29
C GLY A 74 -25.79 25.24 -4.51
N LYS A 75 -25.54 24.89 -5.77
CA LYS A 75 -24.57 23.86 -6.14
C LYS A 75 -23.23 24.52 -6.48
N THR A 76 -22.14 23.97 -5.96
CA THR A 76 -20.78 24.25 -6.43
C THR A 76 -20.17 22.97 -6.97
N THR A 77 -19.36 23.06 -8.02
CA THR A 77 -18.53 21.95 -8.46
C THR A 77 -17.23 21.98 -7.66
N ARG A 78 -17.09 21.09 -6.68
CA ARG A 78 -15.78 20.85 -6.07
C ARG A 78 -15.04 19.88 -6.97
N GLU A 79 -13.89 20.35 -7.45
CA GLU A 79 -12.92 19.50 -8.12
C GLU A 79 -12.16 18.71 -7.06
N VAL A 80 -12.18 17.38 -7.22
CA VAL A 80 -11.41 16.45 -6.38
C VAL A 80 -10.42 15.73 -7.28
N PRO A 81 -9.10 15.82 -7.02
CA PRO A 81 -8.12 15.04 -7.75
C PRO A 81 -8.35 13.56 -7.43
N GLN A 82 -8.56 12.75 -8.45
CA GLN A 82 -8.50 11.29 -8.33
C GLN A 82 -7.09 10.86 -8.74
N ARG A 83 -6.46 9.98 -7.97
CA ARG A 83 -5.14 9.41 -8.29
C ARG A 83 -5.28 7.93 -8.62
N GLY A 84 -4.54 7.47 -9.61
CA GLY A 84 -4.55 6.08 -10.05
C GLY A 84 -3.72 5.86 -11.30
N LEU A 85 -3.83 4.67 -11.85
CA LEU A 85 -3.06 4.18 -13.00
C LEU A 85 -3.94 4.05 -14.26
N GLU A 86 -3.31 4.20 -15.43
CA GLU A 86 -3.85 3.72 -16.71
C GLU A 86 -3.22 2.35 -17.02
N VAL A 87 -4.04 1.30 -17.07
CA VAL A 87 -3.61 -0.08 -17.30
C VAL A 87 -4.31 -0.65 -18.54
N VAL A 88 -3.53 -1.04 -19.56
CA VAL A 88 -4.05 -1.73 -20.75
C VAL A 88 -3.70 -3.21 -20.68
N PHE A 89 -4.72 -4.03 -20.48
CA PHE A 89 -4.63 -5.48 -20.60
C PHE A 89 -4.57 -5.88 -22.08
N ALA A 90 -3.53 -6.59 -22.47
CA ALA A 90 -3.40 -7.18 -23.80
C ALA A 90 -3.54 -8.70 -23.68
N LEU A 91 -4.66 -9.24 -24.15
CA LEU A 91 -5.02 -10.64 -24.02
C LEU A 91 -4.87 -11.37 -25.36
N ASP A 92 -4.01 -12.37 -25.36
CA ASP A 92 -3.87 -13.33 -26.45
C ASP A 92 -5.14 -14.20 -26.55
N VAL A 93 -5.76 -14.19 -27.72
CA VAL A 93 -6.93 -15.01 -28.06
C VAL A 93 -6.63 -15.96 -29.22
N SER A 94 -5.36 -16.18 -29.56
CA SER A 94 -4.94 -17.14 -30.56
C SER A 94 -5.32 -18.58 -30.20
N ARG A 95 -5.22 -19.51 -31.17
CA ARG A 95 -5.67 -20.90 -30.95
C ARG A 95 -4.83 -21.64 -29.92
N SER A 96 -3.54 -21.32 -29.76
CA SER A 96 -2.65 -21.93 -28.75
C SER A 96 -3.18 -21.71 -27.33
N MET A 97 -3.81 -20.56 -27.06
CA MET A 97 -4.44 -20.25 -25.77
C MET A 97 -5.67 -21.13 -25.44
N LEU A 98 -6.15 -21.99 -26.36
CA LEU A 98 -7.12 -23.06 -26.03
C LEU A 98 -6.49 -24.34 -25.45
N ALA A 99 -5.15 -24.41 -25.36
CA ALA A 99 -4.41 -25.48 -24.69
C ALA A 99 -4.89 -25.71 -23.24
N GLN A 100 -4.93 -26.98 -22.83
CA GLN A 100 -5.55 -27.43 -21.58
C GLN A 100 -4.54 -27.78 -20.46
N ASP A 101 -3.26 -27.46 -20.66
CA ASP A 101 -2.20 -27.55 -19.64
C ASP A 101 -2.52 -26.67 -18.42
N ALA A 102 -2.88 -25.41 -18.65
CA ALA A 102 -3.45 -24.53 -17.65
C ALA A 102 -4.98 -24.72 -17.56
N LYS A 103 -5.44 -25.76 -16.84
CA LYS A 103 -6.90 -26.07 -16.70
C LYS A 103 -7.75 -24.84 -16.31
N PRO A 104 -8.93 -24.61 -16.92
CA PRO A 104 -9.53 -25.45 -17.98
C PRO A 104 -8.88 -25.22 -19.36
N ASN A 105 -8.46 -24.00 -19.68
CA ASN A 105 -7.51 -23.67 -20.75
C ASN A 105 -6.80 -22.34 -20.45
N ARG A 106 -5.67 -22.08 -21.13
CA ARG A 106 -4.84 -20.87 -20.92
C ARG A 106 -5.66 -19.58 -21.01
N LEU A 107 -6.49 -19.41 -22.05
CA LEU A 107 -7.37 -18.25 -22.23
C LEU A 107 -8.31 -18.02 -21.04
N THR A 108 -8.99 -19.06 -20.57
CA THR A 108 -9.90 -18.95 -19.41
C THR A 108 -9.13 -18.60 -18.13
N ARG A 109 -7.89 -19.10 -18.00
CA ARG A 109 -7.02 -18.77 -16.86
C ARG A 109 -6.52 -17.32 -16.91
N ALA A 110 -6.13 -16.82 -18.09
CA ALA A 110 -5.80 -15.41 -18.29
C ALA A 110 -6.99 -14.49 -17.99
N LYS A 111 -8.21 -14.83 -18.44
CA LYS A 111 -9.43 -14.10 -18.07
C LYS A 111 -9.65 -14.05 -16.56
N GLN A 112 -9.50 -15.17 -15.85
CA GLN A 112 -9.64 -15.19 -14.40
C GLN A 112 -8.55 -14.34 -13.74
N GLN A 113 -7.30 -14.47 -14.17
CA GLN A 113 -6.18 -13.66 -13.67
C GLN A 113 -6.40 -12.15 -13.84
N ILE A 114 -6.99 -11.71 -14.96
CA ILE A 114 -7.37 -10.29 -15.15
C ILE A 114 -8.51 -9.90 -14.18
N LYS A 115 -9.50 -10.77 -13.95
CA LYS A 115 -10.56 -10.53 -12.94
C LYS A 115 -10.00 -10.44 -11.52
N ASP A 116 -9.00 -11.26 -11.20
CA ASP A 116 -8.33 -11.28 -9.91
C ASP A 116 -7.54 -9.98 -9.69
N MET A 117 -6.92 -9.39 -10.74
CA MET A 117 -6.34 -8.04 -10.65
C MET A 117 -7.42 -6.96 -10.45
N LEU A 118 -8.51 -7.00 -11.23
CA LEU A 118 -9.60 -6.01 -11.17
C LEU A 118 -10.30 -5.93 -9.80
N ALA A 119 -10.20 -6.96 -8.97
CA ALA A 119 -10.73 -6.95 -7.61
C ALA A 119 -9.95 -6.01 -6.67
N GLU A 120 -8.64 -5.81 -6.92
CA GLU A 120 -7.74 -4.99 -6.10
C GLU A 120 -7.61 -3.53 -6.59
N MET A 121 -7.98 -3.27 -7.84
CA MET A 121 -7.78 -1.96 -8.50
C MET A 121 -8.77 -0.90 -7.99
N ALA A 122 -8.28 0.17 -7.37
CA ALA A 122 -9.12 1.12 -6.63
C ALA A 122 -9.18 2.51 -7.30
N GLY A 123 -10.03 2.65 -8.33
CA GLY A 123 -10.23 3.92 -9.05
C GLY A 123 -9.37 4.10 -10.31
N ASP A 124 -8.59 3.07 -10.67
CA ASP A 124 -7.78 3.02 -11.88
C ASP A 124 -8.63 3.01 -13.17
N ARG A 125 -7.98 3.28 -14.31
CA ARG A 125 -8.57 3.17 -15.64
C ARG A 125 -8.01 1.95 -16.36
N VAL A 126 -8.90 1.04 -16.77
CA VAL A 126 -8.55 -0.23 -17.41
C VAL A 126 -9.03 -0.28 -18.86
N GLY A 127 -8.16 -0.74 -19.76
CA GLY A 127 -8.46 -0.98 -21.17
C GLY A 127 -8.16 -2.43 -21.56
N LEU A 128 -8.85 -2.95 -22.57
CA LEU A 128 -8.65 -4.31 -23.09
C LEU A 128 -8.34 -4.26 -24.58
N VAL A 129 -7.18 -4.78 -24.95
CA VAL A 129 -6.81 -5.16 -26.32
C VAL A 129 -6.84 -6.68 -26.39
N VAL A 130 -7.45 -7.24 -27.44
CA VAL A 130 -7.35 -8.67 -27.77
C VAL A 130 -6.54 -8.84 -29.05
N PHE A 131 -5.76 -9.91 -29.15
CA PHE A 131 -4.92 -10.14 -30.31
C PHE A 131 -4.71 -11.61 -30.69
N ALA A 132 -4.35 -11.81 -31.95
CA ALA A 132 -3.78 -13.03 -32.51
C ALA A 132 -2.81 -12.62 -33.64
N GLY A 133 -3.13 -12.88 -34.91
CA GLY A 133 -2.43 -12.32 -36.07
C GLY A 133 -2.79 -10.86 -36.40
N GLU A 134 -3.85 -10.34 -35.78
CA GLU A 134 -4.17 -8.91 -35.70
C GLU A 134 -4.50 -8.53 -34.25
N ALA A 135 -4.49 -7.23 -33.91
CA ALA A 135 -4.88 -6.73 -32.58
C ALA A 135 -6.02 -5.72 -32.66
N LYS A 136 -6.87 -5.70 -31.62
CA LYS A 136 -8.13 -4.95 -31.60
C LYS A 136 -8.46 -4.49 -30.19
N GLN A 137 -8.71 -3.18 -30.02
CA GLN A 137 -9.24 -2.65 -28.76
C GLN A 137 -10.68 -3.17 -28.57
N ALA A 138 -10.88 -4.00 -27.54
CA ALA A 138 -12.16 -4.57 -27.15
C ALA A 138 -12.87 -3.73 -26.08
N VAL A 139 -12.11 -3.02 -25.23
CA VAL A 139 -12.60 -2.06 -24.23
C VAL A 139 -11.67 -0.85 -24.21
N PRO A 140 -12.15 0.38 -24.49
CA PRO A 140 -11.39 1.62 -24.24
C PRO A 140 -11.14 1.85 -22.75
N LEU A 141 -10.13 2.64 -22.39
CA LEU A 141 -9.81 2.96 -20.99
C LEU A 141 -11.05 3.46 -20.20
N THR A 142 -11.44 2.71 -19.18
CA THR A 142 -12.65 2.93 -18.36
C THR A 142 -12.43 2.55 -16.90
N ASN A 143 -13.15 3.17 -15.97
CA ASN A 143 -13.25 2.73 -14.57
C ASN A 143 -14.53 1.91 -14.30
N HIS A 144 -15.32 1.60 -15.33
CA HIS A 144 -16.49 0.72 -15.22
C HIS A 144 -16.08 -0.76 -15.33
N TYR A 145 -15.49 -1.29 -14.25
CA TYR A 145 -14.96 -2.66 -14.21
C TYR A 145 -16.02 -3.73 -14.50
N HIS A 146 -17.30 -3.49 -14.17
CA HIS A 146 -18.36 -4.47 -14.45
C HIS A 146 -18.57 -4.67 -15.97
N ASP A 147 -18.65 -3.58 -16.73
CA ASP A 147 -18.78 -3.62 -18.20
C ASP A 147 -17.52 -4.21 -18.84
N PHE A 148 -16.35 -3.91 -18.28
CA PHE A 148 -15.08 -4.54 -18.65
C PHE A 148 -15.13 -6.07 -18.43
N GLN A 149 -15.58 -6.53 -17.26
CA GLN A 149 -15.68 -7.95 -16.94
C GLN A 149 -16.67 -8.69 -17.85
N GLN A 150 -17.84 -8.11 -18.12
CA GLN A 150 -18.79 -8.65 -19.10
C GLN A 150 -18.14 -8.77 -20.49
N LYS A 151 -17.39 -7.75 -20.92
CA LYS A 151 -16.72 -7.78 -22.23
C LYS A 151 -15.57 -8.81 -22.25
N LEU A 152 -14.79 -8.91 -21.19
CA LEU A 152 -13.73 -9.90 -21.02
C LEU A 152 -14.26 -11.35 -21.06
N ASP A 153 -15.42 -11.61 -20.46
CA ASP A 153 -16.06 -12.93 -20.58
C ASP A 153 -16.44 -13.25 -22.03
N SER A 154 -16.87 -12.24 -22.80
CA SER A 154 -17.29 -12.41 -24.20
C SER A 154 -16.17 -12.62 -25.24
N VAL A 155 -14.88 -12.41 -24.92
CA VAL A 155 -13.80 -12.50 -25.94
C VAL A 155 -13.23 -13.91 -26.12
N GLY A 156 -12.80 -14.24 -27.32
CA GLY A 156 -12.26 -15.54 -27.71
C GLY A 156 -11.61 -15.50 -29.10
N PRO A 157 -11.19 -16.64 -29.66
CA PRO A 157 -10.49 -16.69 -30.94
C PRO A 157 -11.30 -16.14 -32.13
N GLU A 158 -12.63 -16.11 -32.01
CA GLU A 158 -13.57 -15.49 -32.97
C GLU A 158 -13.70 -13.97 -32.84
N SER A 159 -13.09 -13.35 -31.82
CA SER A 159 -13.14 -11.89 -31.58
C SER A 159 -12.23 -11.10 -32.52
N VAL A 160 -11.27 -11.78 -33.14
CA VAL A 160 -10.35 -11.34 -34.20
C VAL A 160 -10.54 -12.23 -35.44
N SER A 161 -10.25 -11.69 -36.63
CA SER A 161 -10.43 -12.35 -37.92
C SER A 161 -9.15 -13.01 -38.46
N VAL A 162 -7.98 -12.55 -38.01
CA VAL A 162 -6.68 -13.07 -38.43
C VAL A 162 -6.06 -13.90 -37.30
N GLY A 163 -5.90 -15.21 -37.53
CA GLY A 163 -5.19 -16.12 -36.64
C GLY A 163 -3.66 -16.01 -36.75
N GLY A 164 -2.96 -16.65 -35.82
CA GLY A 164 -1.51 -16.48 -35.60
C GLY A 164 -1.25 -15.84 -34.24
N SER A 165 -0.02 -15.39 -33.99
CA SER A 165 0.33 -14.53 -32.85
C SER A 165 1.37 -13.50 -33.28
N GLN A 166 1.09 -12.22 -33.09
CA GLN A 166 1.99 -11.11 -33.39
C GLN A 166 2.04 -10.15 -32.20
N LEU A 167 2.97 -10.41 -31.29
CA LEU A 167 3.13 -9.67 -30.03
C LEU A 167 3.39 -8.18 -30.27
N GLY A 168 4.16 -7.82 -31.31
CA GLY A 168 4.42 -6.44 -31.70
C GLY A 168 3.17 -5.69 -32.16
N VAL A 169 2.23 -6.37 -32.82
CA VAL A 169 0.94 -5.77 -33.21
C VAL A 169 0.07 -5.53 -31.97
N ALA A 170 0.12 -6.44 -30.99
CA ALA A 170 -0.54 -6.26 -29.69
C ALA A 170 0.04 -5.09 -28.89
N ILE A 171 1.38 -5.02 -28.78
CA ILE A 171 2.11 -3.94 -28.09
C ILE A 171 1.79 -2.58 -28.72
N LYS A 172 1.81 -2.50 -30.06
CA LYS A 172 1.43 -1.27 -30.77
C LYS A 172 -0.01 -0.86 -30.50
N ALA A 173 -0.96 -1.80 -30.60
CA ALA A 173 -2.38 -1.52 -30.36
C ALA A 173 -2.67 -1.14 -28.90
N ALA A 174 -1.87 -1.65 -27.95
CA ALA A 174 -1.92 -1.21 -26.55
C ALA A 174 -1.34 0.20 -26.37
N SER A 175 -0.22 0.54 -27.01
CA SER A 175 0.34 1.90 -27.03
C SER A 175 -0.65 2.93 -27.58
N GLU A 176 -1.31 2.62 -28.71
CA GLU A 176 -2.32 3.47 -29.34
C GLU A 176 -3.64 3.54 -28.53
N ALA A 177 -3.83 2.70 -27.51
CA ALA A 177 -5.01 2.71 -26.64
C ALA A 177 -4.95 3.73 -25.49
N PHE A 178 -3.77 4.28 -25.16
CA PHE A 178 -3.59 5.26 -24.08
C PHE A 178 -4.00 6.68 -24.45
N LEU A 179 -4.35 7.49 -23.43
CA LEU A 179 -4.75 8.87 -23.63
C LEU A 179 -3.52 9.78 -23.77
N ASN A 180 -3.34 10.33 -24.97
CA ASN A 180 -2.21 11.17 -25.44
C ASN A 180 -2.11 12.56 -24.74
N LYS A 181 -2.51 12.68 -23.47
CA LYS A 181 -2.65 13.94 -22.73
C LYS A 181 -2.49 13.85 -21.20
N THR A 182 -2.61 12.66 -20.60
CA THR A 182 -2.83 12.53 -19.14
C THR A 182 -1.76 11.74 -18.39
N ASN A 183 -0.75 11.20 -19.06
CA ASN A 183 0.26 10.36 -18.41
C ASN A 183 1.61 10.31 -19.12
N ASP A 184 2.66 10.43 -18.33
CA ASP A 184 4.04 10.05 -18.70
C ASP A 184 4.30 8.56 -18.40
N PHE A 185 3.49 7.93 -17.54
CA PHE A 185 3.60 6.51 -17.20
C PHE A 185 2.43 5.70 -17.78
N LYS A 186 2.73 4.79 -18.70
CA LYS A 186 1.74 3.94 -19.39
C LYS A 186 1.99 2.47 -19.05
N THR A 187 1.02 1.77 -18.45
CA THR A 187 1.23 0.39 -17.99
C THR A 187 0.44 -0.62 -18.84
N MET A 188 1.16 -1.52 -19.51
CA MET A 188 0.59 -2.64 -20.26
C MET A 188 0.77 -3.94 -19.47
N VAL A 189 -0.24 -4.81 -19.48
CA VAL A 189 -0.14 -6.18 -18.93
C VAL A 189 -0.52 -7.20 -20.01
N LEU A 190 0.46 -7.94 -20.49
CA LEU A 190 0.39 -8.84 -21.65
C LEU A 190 0.20 -10.30 -21.18
N PHE A 191 -0.91 -10.94 -21.55
CA PHE A 191 -1.22 -12.34 -21.22
C PHE A 191 -1.16 -13.21 -22.48
N THR A 192 -0.21 -14.15 -22.54
CA THR A 192 0.09 -14.95 -23.75
C THR A 192 0.91 -16.20 -23.38
N ASP A 193 1.10 -17.13 -24.33
CA ASP A 193 2.12 -18.18 -24.26
C ASP A 193 3.46 -17.77 -24.92
N GLY A 194 3.55 -16.58 -25.51
CA GLY A 194 4.81 -16.03 -26.03
C GLY A 194 5.24 -16.59 -27.39
N GLU A 195 4.38 -17.32 -28.09
CA GLU A 195 4.57 -17.56 -29.52
C GLU A 195 4.47 -16.22 -30.29
N ASP A 196 5.38 -15.98 -31.24
CA ASP A 196 5.40 -14.76 -32.08
C ASP A 196 5.75 -15.11 -33.54
N GLN A 197 5.14 -14.39 -34.48
CA GLN A 197 5.30 -14.58 -35.91
C GLN A 197 5.81 -13.30 -36.56
N GLU A 198 7.14 -13.18 -36.63
CA GLU A 198 7.90 -12.15 -37.34
C GLU A 198 7.64 -10.68 -36.93
N SER A 199 7.08 -10.44 -35.74
CA SER A 199 6.58 -9.09 -35.37
C SER A 199 7.62 -8.19 -34.67
N LYS A 200 8.82 -8.70 -34.39
CA LYS A 200 9.94 -7.98 -33.71
C LYS A 200 9.52 -7.27 -32.41
N PRO A 201 8.83 -7.95 -31.46
CA PRO A 201 8.21 -7.28 -30.33
C PRO A 201 9.20 -6.60 -29.37
N ILE A 202 10.43 -7.12 -29.26
CA ILE A 202 11.47 -6.57 -28.37
C ILE A 202 11.95 -5.19 -28.86
N GLU A 203 12.26 -5.06 -30.14
CA GLU A 203 12.69 -3.78 -30.76
C GLU A 203 11.62 -2.70 -30.58
N LEU A 204 10.36 -3.08 -30.80
CA LEU A 204 9.22 -2.19 -30.66
C LEU A 204 8.90 -1.83 -29.19
N ALA A 205 9.00 -2.79 -28.27
CA ALA A 205 8.81 -2.58 -26.84
C ALA A 205 9.83 -1.57 -26.30
N LYS A 206 11.12 -1.80 -26.60
CA LYS A 206 12.22 -0.90 -26.25
C LYS A 206 12.03 0.50 -26.83
N GLN A 207 11.56 0.61 -28.08
CA GLN A 207 11.26 1.92 -28.68
C GLN A 207 10.11 2.62 -27.95
N LEU A 208 8.96 1.96 -27.72
CA LEU A 208 7.79 2.58 -27.10
C LEU A 208 7.99 2.89 -25.60
N HIS A 209 8.90 2.19 -24.94
CA HIS A 209 9.37 2.57 -23.61
C HIS A 209 10.11 3.92 -23.66
N ALA A 210 11.06 4.08 -24.60
CA ALA A 210 11.85 5.30 -24.74
C ALA A 210 11.07 6.50 -25.34
N ASP A 211 10.14 6.26 -26.26
CA ASP A 211 9.33 7.30 -26.93
C ASP A 211 8.10 7.71 -26.09
N ASP A 212 7.52 6.79 -25.31
CA ASP A 212 6.16 6.89 -24.77
C ASP A 212 6.03 6.49 -23.27
N GLY A 213 7.11 6.09 -22.59
CA GLY A 213 7.07 5.70 -21.17
C GLY A 213 6.32 4.39 -20.88
N LEU A 214 6.16 3.54 -21.90
CA LEU A 214 5.40 2.29 -21.82
C LEU A 214 6.16 1.20 -21.06
N ARG A 215 5.57 0.71 -19.95
CA ARG A 215 6.07 -0.45 -19.19
C ARG A 215 5.22 -1.68 -19.48
N ILE A 216 5.83 -2.81 -19.83
CA ILE A 216 5.12 -4.00 -20.32
C ILE A 216 5.33 -5.19 -19.37
N PHE A 217 4.42 -5.37 -18.42
CA PHE A 217 4.39 -6.56 -17.58
C PHE A 217 3.91 -7.75 -18.41
N THR A 218 4.65 -8.86 -18.38
CA THR A 218 4.33 -10.04 -19.20
C THR A 218 3.94 -11.23 -18.32
N VAL A 219 2.80 -11.85 -18.61
CA VAL A 219 2.27 -13.03 -17.91
C VAL A 219 2.30 -14.19 -18.89
N GLY A 220 3.20 -15.15 -18.64
CA GLY A 220 3.37 -16.32 -19.49
C GLY A 220 2.52 -17.50 -19.03
N LEU A 221 1.66 -18.03 -19.89
CA LEU A 221 0.77 -19.17 -19.61
C LEU A 221 1.14 -20.41 -20.41
N GLY A 222 0.94 -21.59 -19.82
CA GLY A 222 1.21 -22.89 -20.44
C GLY A 222 2.47 -23.60 -19.93
N ASP A 223 2.73 -24.78 -20.46
CA ASP A 223 3.93 -25.56 -20.12
C ASP A 223 5.12 -25.22 -21.02
N MET A 224 6.30 -25.02 -20.42
CA MET A 224 7.55 -24.68 -21.13
C MET A 224 8.29 -25.90 -21.68
N THR A 225 8.01 -27.09 -21.15
CA THR A 225 8.79 -28.31 -21.36
C THR A 225 8.14 -29.28 -22.34
N GLU A 226 6.96 -29.80 -22.00
CA GLU A 226 6.17 -30.70 -22.86
C GLU A 226 5.22 -29.88 -23.76
N GLY A 227 4.64 -28.81 -23.22
CA GLY A 227 3.57 -28.05 -23.87
C GLY A 227 2.22 -28.76 -23.84
N SER A 228 1.34 -28.39 -24.78
CA SER A 228 0.03 -29.04 -24.90
C SER A 228 -0.47 -29.08 -26.34
N ARG A 229 -1.38 -30.02 -26.63
CA ARG A 229 -2.07 -30.13 -27.91
C ARG A 229 -3.29 -29.24 -27.94
N ILE A 230 -3.47 -28.50 -29.04
CA ILE A 230 -4.54 -27.51 -29.18
C ILE A 230 -5.86 -28.21 -29.53
N PRO A 231 -6.96 -28.05 -28.76
CA PRO A 231 -8.29 -28.55 -29.14
C PRO A 231 -8.79 -27.92 -30.43
N ASN A 232 -9.45 -28.69 -31.29
CA ASN A 232 -10.04 -28.17 -32.53
C ASN A 232 -11.42 -27.53 -32.31
N ASP A 233 -12.11 -27.86 -31.21
CA ASP A 233 -13.40 -27.28 -30.85
C ASP A 233 -13.21 -25.85 -30.29
N SER A 234 -13.96 -24.86 -30.82
CA SER A 234 -13.78 -23.43 -30.52
C SER A 234 -14.09 -23.01 -29.08
N ASP A 235 -14.82 -23.83 -28.33
CA ASP A 235 -15.09 -23.60 -26.90
C ASP A 235 -13.93 -24.02 -25.99
N GLY A 236 -12.88 -24.63 -26.54
CA GLY A 236 -11.73 -25.15 -25.79
C GLY A 236 -12.08 -26.29 -24.82
N ARG A 237 -13.27 -26.91 -24.94
CA ARG A 237 -13.72 -28.01 -24.07
C ARG A 237 -13.37 -29.40 -24.60
N ASN A 238 -12.88 -29.50 -25.84
CA ASN A 238 -12.42 -30.73 -26.48
C ASN A 238 -13.45 -31.89 -26.43
N ARG A 239 -14.72 -31.56 -26.67
CA ARG A 239 -15.85 -32.51 -26.57
C ARG A 239 -15.80 -33.61 -27.63
N GLY A 240 -15.09 -33.39 -28.74
CA GLY A 240 -14.86 -34.40 -29.77
C GLY A 240 -13.54 -35.17 -29.67
N GLY A 241 -12.65 -34.86 -28.71
CA GLY A 241 -11.31 -35.45 -28.64
C GLY A 241 -10.39 -35.13 -29.84
N ARG A 242 -10.73 -34.10 -30.63
CA ARG A 242 -10.03 -33.72 -31.87
C ARG A 242 -9.10 -32.55 -31.60
N PHE A 243 -7.85 -32.67 -32.03
CA PHE A 243 -6.84 -31.62 -31.94
C PHE A 243 -6.63 -30.93 -33.29
N VAL A 244 -6.07 -29.72 -33.27
CA VAL A 244 -5.65 -29.01 -34.48
C VAL A 244 -4.55 -29.80 -35.17
N GLN A 245 -4.60 -29.84 -36.51
CA GLN A 245 -3.61 -30.53 -37.32
C GLN A 245 -3.01 -29.60 -38.38
N HIS A 246 -1.73 -29.82 -38.68
CA HIS A 246 -0.99 -29.21 -39.79
C HIS A 246 -0.24 -30.33 -40.51
N GLU A 247 -0.33 -30.39 -41.84
CA GLU A 247 0.24 -31.46 -42.68
C GLU A 247 -0.05 -32.90 -42.19
N GLY A 248 -1.20 -33.10 -41.54
CA GLY A 248 -1.65 -34.38 -40.96
C GLY A 248 -1.08 -34.70 -39.56
N GLN A 249 -0.16 -33.90 -39.03
CA GLN A 249 0.38 -34.04 -37.68
C GLN A 249 -0.40 -33.18 -36.67
N GLN A 250 -0.45 -33.58 -35.40
CA GLN A 250 -1.13 -32.83 -34.34
C GLN A 250 -0.26 -31.64 -33.88
N VAL A 251 -0.84 -30.45 -33.80
CA VAL A 251 -0.13 -29.22 -33.39
C VAL A 251 0.02 -29.17 -31.87
N TRP A 252 1.26 -28.95 -31.44
CA TRP A 252 1.64 -28.69 -30.05
C TRP A 252 2.06 -27.22 -29.89
N SER A 253 1.70 -26.61 -28.76
CA SER A 253 2.10 -25.26 -28.38
C SER A 253 2.83 -25.28 -27.03
N LYS A 254 3.87 -24.45 -26.88
CA LYS A 254 4.74 -24.38 -25.70
C LYS A 254 4.91 -22.93 -25.22
N LEU A 255 4.96 -22.73 -23.91
CA LEU A 255 5.24 -21.41 -23.34
C LEU A 255 6.68 -20.97 -23.63
N ASN A 256 6.85 -19.96 -24.48
CA ASN A 256 8.13 -19.29 -24.70
C ASN A 256 8.33 -18.17 -23.66
N GLY A 257 8.79 -18.54 -22.47
CA GLY A 257 9.12 -17.57 -21.42
C GLY A 257 10.28 -16.63 -21.75
N SER A 258 11.13 -16.97 -22.73
CA SER A 258 12.37 -16.21 -23.00
C SER A 258 12.09 -14.83 -23.61
N ILE A 259 11.23 -14.77 -24.64
CA ILE A 259 10.84 -13.52 -25.30
C ILE A 259 10.00 -12.63 -24.37
N LEU A 260 9.15 -13.23 -23.54
CA LEU A 260 8.35 -12.51 -22.55
C LEU A 260 9.20 -11.89 -21.44
N LYS A 261 10.25 -12.58 -20.99
CA LYS A 261 11.23 -12.01 -20.06
C LYS A 261 11.97 -10.84 -20.71
N GLN A 262 12.42 -10.98 -21.97
CA GLN A 262 13.13 -9.92 -22.69
C GLN A 262 12.25 -8.66 -22.89
N ILE A 263 10.98 -8.81 -23.28
CA ILE A 263 10.03 -7.69 -23.43
C ILE A 263 9.82 -6.95 -22.09
N ALA A 264 9.71 -7.66 -20.98
CA ALA A 264 9.55 -7.04 -19.67
C ALA A 264 10.84 -6.31 -19.21
N THR A 265 12.00 -6.96 -19.34
CA THR A 265 13.29 -6.36 -18.98
C THR A 265 13.65 -5.13 -19.84
N GLU A 266 13.28 -5.12 -21.12
CA GLU A 266 13.51 -3.99 -22.03
C GLU A 266 12.49 -2.82 -21.85
N THR A 267 11.61 -2.90 -20.84
CA THR A 267 10.59 -1.87 -20.56
C THR A 267 10.42 -1.57 -19.05
N ASP A 268 11.46 -1.82 -18.25
CA ASP A 268 11.48 -1.66 -16.78
C ASP A 268 10.26 -2.27 -16.07
N ALA A 269 9.90 -3.49 -16.48
CA ALA A 269 8.74 -4.23 -16.02
C ALA A 269 9.08 -5.68 -15.62
N ALA A 270 8.15 -6.34 -14.93
CA ALA A 270 8.33 -7.71 -14.44
C ALA A 270 7.70 -8.77 -15.37
N TYR A 271 8.39 -9.90 -15.51
CA TYR A 271 7.84 -11.13 -16.09
C TYR A 271 7.28 -12.04 -15.00
N ILE A 272 6.04 -12.50 -15.18
CA ILE A 272 5.31 -13.40 -14.30
C ILE A 272 5.19 -14.78 -14.97
N PRO A 273 6.02 -15.76 -14.56
CA PRO A 273 5.95 -17.14 -15.06
C PRO A 273 4.79 -17.91 -14.41
N ALA A 274 3.56 -17.59 -14.80
CA ALA A 274 2.38 -18.28 -14.29
C ALA A 274 2.34 -19.77 -14.73
N GLY A 275 2.71 -20.02 -15.98
CA GLY A 275 2.79 -21.35 -16.58
C GLY A 275 1.47 -22.12 -16.44
N VAL A 276 1.50 -23.26 -15.75
CA VAL A 276 0.31 -24.04 -15.37
C VAL A 276 -0.21 -23.75 -13.95
N LYS A 277 0.56 -23.03 -13.12
CA LYS A 277 0.27 -22.79 -11.69
C LYS A 277 -0.82 -21.73 -11.49
N ARG A 278 -1.51 -21.77 -10.35
CA ARG A 278 -2.35 -20.64 -9.91
C ARG A 278 -1.44 -19.60 -9.28
N VAL A 279 -1.44 -18.40 -9.85
CA VAL A 279 -0.77 -17.20 -9.31
C VAL A 279 -1.86 -16.31 -8.74
N ASN A 280 -1.70 -15.81 -7.52
CA ASN A 280 -2.56 -14.74 -7.02
C ASN A 280 -2.16 -13.44 -7.73
N MET A 281 -3.06 -12.90 -8.55
CA MET A 281 -2.76 -11.70 -9.31
C MET A 281 -2.99 -10.40 -8.55
N GLY A 282 -3.66 -10.46 -7.39
CA GLY A 282 -3.70 -9.32 -6.46
C GLY A 282 -2.30 -9.00 -5.93
N ASP A 283 -1.55 -10.03 -5.50
CA ASP A 283 -0.16 -9.89 -5.07
C ASP A 283 0.73 -9.36 -6.21
N VAL A 284 0.50 -9.80 -7.45
CA VAL A 284 1.21 -9.29 -8.64
C VAL A 284 0.87 -7.82 -8.92
N TYR A 285 -0.40 -7.44 -8.81
CA TYR A 285 -0.81 -6.04 -8.95
C TYR A 285 -0.13 -5.18 -7.88
N HIS A 286 -0.25 -5.52 -6.60
CA HIS A 286 0.33 -4.74 -5.50
C HIS A 286 1.87 -4.70 -5.52
N LYS A 287 2.54 -5.79 -5.89
CA LYS A 287 4.01 -5.87 -5.91
C LYS A 287 4.64 -5.15 -7.11
N TYR A 288 4.02 -5.21 -8.29
CA TYR A 288 4.65 -4.77 -9.54
C TYR A 288 3.93 -3.63 -10.27
N VAL A 289 2.60 -3.55 -10.20
CA VAL A 289 1.80 -2.58 -10.98
C VAL A 289 1.41 -1.35 -10.15
N ALA A 290 0.91 -1.56 -8.92
CA ALA A 290 0.47 -0.51 -8.01
C ALA A 290 1.59 0.42 -7.51
N ASN A 291 2.85 0.00 -7.68
CA ASN A 291 4.06 0.74 -7.34
C ASN A 291 4.60 1.61 -8.50
N VAL A 292 3.97 1.59 -9.67
CA VAL A 292 4.21 2.59 -10.72
C VAL A 292 3.67 3.95 -10.23
N GLU A 293 4.34 5.04 -10.61
CA GLU A 293 3.95 6.39 -10.19
C GLU A 293 2.50 6.73 -10.57
N LYS A 294 1.72 7.15 -9.57
CA LYS A 294 0.27 7.34 -9.70
C LYS A 294 -0.05 8.73 -10.21
N SER A 295 -0.56 8.78 -11.44
CA SER A 295 -1.01 10.01 -12.09
C SER A 295 -2.14 10.72 -11.34
N GLU A 296 -2.16 12.04 -11.41
CA GLU A 296 -3.32 12.85 -11.04
C GLU A 296 -4.26 12.95 -12.24
N PHE A 297 -5.43 12.32 -12.16
CA PHE A 297 -6.44 12.33 -13.22
C PHE A 297 -7.15 13.70 -13.32
N GLU A 298 -7.80 13.95 -14.47
CA GLU A 298 -8.73 15.06 -14.62
C GLU A 298 -9.76 15.10 -13.47
N THR A 299 -9.97 16.29 -12.90
CA THR A 299 -10.65 16.47 -11.63
C THR A 299 -12.14 16.07 -11.68
N ALA A 300 -12.53 15.14 -10.83
CA ALA A 300 -13.92 14.72 -10.71
C ALA A 300 -14.76 15.88 -10.12
N LYS A 301 -15.66 16.46 -10.93
CA LYS A 301 -16.48 17.62 -10.56
C LYS A 301 -17.69 17.21 -9.72
N ILE A 302 -17.45 16.91 -8.44
CA ILE A 302 -18.50 16.55 -7.48
C ILE A 302 -19.40 17.76 -7.23
N LYS A 303 -20.72 17.57 -7.37
CA LYS A 303 -21.74 18.60 -7.16
C LYS A 303 -22.06 18.74 -5.66
N ALA A 304 -21.23 19.48 -4.93
CA ALA A 304 -21.45 19.80 -3.53
C ALA A 304 -22.55 20.87 -3.36
N LEU A 305 -23.32 20.81 -2.27
CA LEU A 305 -24.21 21.88 -1.84
C LEU A 305 -23.45 22.87 -0.95
N ILE A 306 -23.61 24.16 -1.22
CA ILE A 306 -22.93 25.22 -0.46
C ILE A 306 -23.60 25.35 0.92
N PRO A 307 -22.85 25.31 2.04
CA PRO A 307 -23.39 25.58 3.37
C PRO A 307 -23.75 27.06 3.50
N ARG A 308 -24.98 27.36 3.95
CA ARG A 308 -25.56 28.71 3.95
C ARG A 308 -25.96 29.23 5.33
N PHE A 309 -25.41 28.61 6.39
CA PHE A 309 -25.66 28.96 7.80
C PHE A 309 -25.46 30.45 8.13
N GLN A 310 -24.65 31.19 7.36
CA GLN A 310 -24.34 32.60 7.61
C GLN A 310 -25.60 33.48 7.57
N TRP A 311 -26.59 33.13 6.74
CA TRP A 311 -27.88 33.82 6.63
C TRP A 311 -28.74 33.72 7.89
N PHE A 312 -28.52 32.71 8.73
CA PHE A 312 -29.19 32.56 10.03
C PHE A 312 -28.30 33.05 11.18
N ALA A 313 -26.99 32.78 11.11
CA ALA A 313 -26.02 33.18 12.12
C ALA A 313 -25.90 34.71 12.28
N PHE A 314 -25.82 35.47 11.18
CA PHE A 314 -25.67 36.93 11.28
C PHE A 314 -26.90 37.61 11.93
N PRO A 315 -28.15 37.33 11.52
CA PRO A 315 -29.35 37.81 12.23
C PRO A 315 -29.44 37.29 13.68
N ALA A 316 -29.01 36.05 13.96
CA ALA A 316 -28.98 35.52 15.31
C ALA A 316 -28.07 36.34 16.24
N PHE A 317 -26.82 36.58 15.83
CA PHE A 317 -25.89 37.43 16.57
C PHE A 317 -26.42 38.87 16.72
N LEU A 318 -27.01 39.44 15.67
CA LEU A 318 -27.59 40.78 15.71
C LEU A 318 -28.74 40.89 16.74
N PHE A 319 -29.68 39.94 16.76
CA PHE A 319 -30.78 39.96 17.72
C PHE A 319 -30.31 39.70 19.16
N LEU A 320 -29.36 38.79 19.37
CA LEU A 320 -28.78 38.55 20.69
C LEU A 320 -27.99 39.78 21.20
N TRP A 321 -27.25 40.46 20.33
CA TRP A 321 -26.54 41.71 20.63
C TRP A 321 -27.51 42.85 20.99
N LEU A 322 -28.53 43.10 20.16
CA LEU A 322 -29.59 44.08 20.44
C LEU A 322 -30.34 43.76 21.75
N TYR A 323 -30.60 42.47 22.01
CA TYR A 323 -31.15 42.01 23.30
C TYR A 323 -30.24 42.41 24.46
N THR A 324 -28.92 42.22 24.38
CA THR A 324 -28.02 42.66 25.47
C THR A 324 -28.06 44.17 25.67
N TRP A 325 -28.13 44.98 24.61
CA TRP A 325 -28.21 46.45 24.70
C TRP A 325 -29.49 46.91 25.42
N ILE A 326 -30.65 46.41 24.99
CA ILE A 326 -31.96 46.73 25.59
C ILE A 326 -32.02 46.22 27.05
N SER A 327 -31.50 45.02 27.31
CA SER A 327 -31.40 44.40 28.64
C SER A 327 -30.40 45.09 29.57
N ALA A 328 -29.39 45.78 29.05
CA ALA A 328 -28.41 46.52 29.85
C ALA A 328 -28.96 47.85 30.38
N GLY A 329 -29.85 48.51 29.64
CA GLY A 329 -30.50 49.76 30.07
C GLY A 329 -31.19 49.60 31.44
N SER A 330 -32.03 48.58 31.58
CA SER A 330 -32.76 48.28 32.82
C SER A 330 -31.89 47.89 34.03
N ARG A 331 -30.60 47.58 33.82
CA ARG A 331 -29.65 47.25 34.90
C ARG A 331 -28.93 48.47 35.46
N LYS A 332 -28.69 49.51 34.66
CA LYS A 332 -28.01 50.73 35.13
C LYS A 332 -28.83 51.46 36.19
N GLU A 333 -30.16 51.51 36.04
CA GLU A 333 -31.07 52.09 37.03
C GLU A 333 -31.05 51.33 38.36
N LYS A 334 -31.09 49.99 38.33
CA LYS A 334 -31.04 49.15 39.55
C LYS A 334 -29.75 49.37 40.33
N VAL A 335 -28.60 49.42 39.66
CA VAL A 335 -27.29 49.69 40.31
C VAL A 335 -27.25 51.10 40.89
N ALA A 336 -27.72 52.11 40.15
CA ALA A 336 -27.78 53.49 40.64
C ALA A 336 -28.72 53.67 41.84
N ALA A 337 -29.86 52.97 41.87
CA ALA A 337 -30.80 52.97 42.99
C ALA A 337 -30.20 52.33 44.25
N VAL A 338 -29.58 51.15 44.13
CA VAL A 338 -28.89 50.48 45.24
C VAL A 338 -27.71 51.32 45.76
N ALA A 339 -26.95 51.97 44.86
CA ALA A 339 -25.86 52.87 45.24
C ALA A 339 -26.33 54.19 45.90
N LYS A 340 -27.57 54.64 45.64
CA LYS A 340 -28.20 55.74 46.40
C LYS A 340 -28.67 55.26 47.77
N ALA A 341 -29.33 54.10 47.84
CA ALA A 341 -29.81 53.53 49.10
C ALA A 341 -28.65 53.27 50.10
N SER A 342 -27.54 52.71 49.63
CA SER A 342 -26.35 52.46 50.48
C SER A 342 -25.62 53.74 50.91
N ARG A 343 -25.81 54.87 50.21
CA ARG A 343 -25.30 56.19 50.61
C ARG A 343 -26.18 56.92 51.63
N ALA A 344 -27.47 56.61 51.69
CA ALA A 344 -28.37 57.20 52.69
C ALA A 344 -28.21 56.57 54.08
N GLY A 345 -27.73 55.32 54.15
CA GLY A 345 -27.68 54.51 55.37
C GLY A 345 -26.28 54.22 55.90
N ARG A 346 -25.38 55.21 56.03
CA ARG A 346 -24.14 55.05 56.80
C ARG A 346 -23.53 56.37 57.31
N ARG A 347 -23.86 56.71 58.56
CA ARG A 347 -22.95 57.41 59.47
C ARG A 347 -22.24 56.36 60.34
N ASN A 348 -21.03 56.70 60.77
CA ASN A 348 -20.09 55.92 61.57
C ASN A 348 -19.47 54.64 60.98
N GLU A 349 -18.17 54.55 61.28
CA GLU A 349 -17.29 53.40 61.42
C GLU A 349 -17.08 52.45 60.22
N GLY A 350 -15.82 52.06 60.05
CA GLY A 350 -15.35 51.28 58.92
C GLY A 350 -14.53 50.09 59.34
N LEU A 351 -14.65 49.03 58.56
CA LEU A 351 -13.70 47.92 58.37
C LEU A 351 -13.95 47.49 56.90
N SER A 352 -13.07 47.83 55.96
CA SER A 352 -11.83 47.13 55.58
C SER A 352 -12.02 46.04 54.50
N ARG A 353 -11.24 46.16 53.41
CA ARG A 353 -10.68 45.05 52.60
C ARG A 353 -11.55 44.22 51.62
N VAL A 354 -12.76 44.64 51.20
CA VAL A 354 -13.50 43.90 50.13
C VAL A 354 -13.64 44.67 48.79
N SER A 355 -13.43 45.99 48.77
CA SER A 355 -13.73 46.87 47.62
C SER A 355 -12.75 46.84 46.43
N LYS A 356 -12.01 45.74 46.20
CA LYS A 356 -11.03 45.62 45.09
C LYS A 356 -11.23 44.45 44.13
N THR A 357 -12.09 43.46 44.42
CA THR A 357 -12.30 42.30 43.54
C THR A 357 -13.33 42.56 42.43
N ALA A 358 -14.39 43.33 42.71
CA ALA A 358 -15.49 43.56 41.76
C ALA A 358 -15.14 44.45 40.54
N ALA A 359 -14.00 45.15 40.55
CA ALA A 359 -13.56 46.03 39.47
C ALA A 359 -12.65 45.34 38.43
N ALA A 360 -12.18 44.12 38.69
CA ALA A 360 -11.23 43.40 37.84
C ALA A 360 -11.86 42.68 36.63
N ILE A 361 -13.19 42.55 36.58
CA ILE A 361 -13.91 41.72 35.60
C ILE A 361 -14.33 42.55 34.34
N LEU A 362 -13.88 43.80 34.21
CA LEU A 362 -14.27 44.73 33.14
C LEU A 362 -13.09 45.35 32.39
N VAL A 363 -12.00 44.60 32.23
CA VAL A 363 -10.80 44.99 31.45
C VAL A 363 -10.38 43.94 30.41
N LEU A 364 -10.96 42.73 30.43
CA LEU A 364 -10.69 41.69 29.41
C LEU A 364 -11.38 42.03 28.07
N PHE A 365 -10.72 42.88 27.30
CA PHE A 365 -10.64 42.71 25.84
C PHE A 365 -10.10 41.30 25.54
N PRO A 366 -10.65 40.65 24.53
CA PRO A 366 -9.90 40.40 23.29
C PRO A 366 -10.36 41.42 22.23
N SER A 367 -9.53 42.25 21.61
CA SER A 367 -8.08 42.15 21.35
C SER A 367 -7.73 40.85 20.63
N VAL A 368 -7.58 41.00 19.32
CA VAL A 368 -7.25 39.96 18.35
C VAL A 368 -6.00 39.19 18.76
N ALA A 369 -6.17 37.88 18.92
CA ALA A 369 -5.13 36.85 18.84
C ALA A 369 -5.75 35.71 17.99
N PHE A 370 -5.12 35.17 16.95
CA PHE A 370 -3.80 35.45 16.38
C PHE A 370 -2.62 35.32 17.35
N ALA A 371 -2.73 34.36 18.26
CA ALA A 371 -1.60 33.60 18.78
C ALA A 371 -2.12 32.24 19.27
N GLN A 372 -1.38 31.19 18.94
CA GLN A 372 -1.51 29.82 19.44
C GLN A 372 -2.79 29.06 19.04
N GLU A 373 -2.59 28.10 18.12
CA GLU A 373 -3.52 27.04 17.74
C GLU A 373 -3.90 26.22 18.99
N GLY A 374 -5.03 26.51 19.61
CA GLY A 374 -5.57 25.73 20.72
C GLY A 374 -6.23 24.46 20.20
N GLN A 375 -5.43 23.48 19.74
CA GLN A 375 -5.93 22.16 19.38
C GLN A 375 -6.81 21.60 20.52
N LEU A 376 -8.00 21.13 20.16
CA LEU A 376 -8.76 20.19 21.00
C LEU A 376 -7.81 19.03 21.37
N PRO A 377 -7.87 18.49 22.60
CA PRO A 377 -6.91 17.48 23.04
C PRO A 377 -6.91 16.31 22.04
N GLU A 378 -5.80 16.19 21.30
CA GLU A 378 -5.70 15.22 20.22
C GLU A 378 -5.85 13.82 20.80
N SER A 379 -6.73 13.04 20.18
CA SER A 379 -6.93 11.65 20.57
C SER A 379 -5.62 10.89 20.44
N VAL A 380 -5.41 9.86 21.27
CA VAL A 380 -4.21 9.01 21.22
C VAL A 380 -4.00 8.49 19.79
N ALA A 381 -5.08 8.06 19.11
CA ALA A 381 -5.05 7.70 17.70
C ALA A 381 -4.63 8.84 16.75
N ALA A 382 -4.99 10.10 16.99
CA ALA A 382 -4.52 11.23 16.18
C ALA A 382 -3.01 11.47 16.37
N LYS A 383 -2.52 11.41 17.61
CA LYS A 383 -1.08 11.51 17.92
C LYS A 383 -0.27 10.36 17.30
N ILE A 384 -0.76 9.12 17.41
CA ILE A 384 -0.18 7.93 16.77
C ILE A 384 -0.15 8.10 15.24
N ASN A 385 -1.20 8.67 14.63
CA ASN A 385 -1.20 8.95 13.19
C ASN A 385 -0.19 10.04 12.80
N ALA A 386 -0.06 11.11 13.58
CA ALA A 386 0.94 12.15 13.34
C ALA A 386 2.38 11.62 13.42
N ALA A 387 2.68 10.78 14.43
CA ALA A 387 3.97 10.11 14.53
C ALA A 387 4.19 9.09 13.39
N ASN A 388 3.14 8.39 12.92
CA ASN A 388 3.21 7.53 11.74
C ASN A 388 3.55 8.31 10.45
N GLU A 389 3.09 9.55 10.29
CA GLU A 389 3.50 10.39 9.14
C GLU A 389 4.98 10.78 9.20
N LEU A 390 5.56 10.97 10.40
CA LEU A 390 7.01 11.17 10.56
C LEU A 390 7.78 9.90 10.15
N VAL A 391 7.30 8.70 10.51
CA VAL A 391 7.86 7.41 10.05
C VAL A 391 7.75 7.23 8.54
N ARG A 392 6.70 7.76 7.89
CA ARG A 392 6.51 7.75 6.43
C ARG A 392 7.43 8.75 5.71
N GLY A 393 7.65 9.93 6.30
CA GLY A 393 8.57 10.95 5.81
C GLY A 393 10.04 10.70 6.13
N SER A 394 10.43 9.47 6.48
CA SER A 394 11.80 9.06 6.89
C SER A 394 12.40 9.85 8.07
N LYS A 395 11.57 10.53 8.87
CA LYS A 395 11.95 11.29 10.06
C LYS A 395 11.88 10.40 11.31
N THR A 396 12.67 9.33 11.34
CA THR A 396 12.60 8.27 12.37
C THR A 396 12.88 8.78 13.78
N ALA A 397 13.87 9.64 13.97
CA ALA A 397 14.19 10.23 15.28
C ALA A 397 13.05 11.12 15.81
N GLU A 398 12.52 12.03 14.98
CA GLU A 398 11.35 12.85 15.33
C GLU A 398 10.11 12.00 15.63
N ALA A 399 9.94 10.87 14.94
CA ALA A 399 8.86 9.93 15.21
C ALA A 399 9.00 9.24 16.58
N ILE A 400 10.21 8.83 16.96
CA ILE A 400 10.50 8.23 18.27
C ILE A 400 10.18 9.24 19.40
N GLU A 401 10.62 10.49 19.26
CA GLU A 401 10.25 11.57 20.19
C GLU A 401 8.73 11.78 20.24
N ALA A 402 8.05 11.79 19.08
CA ALA A 402 6.61 11.99 19.00
C ALA A 402 5.79 10.83 19.61
N TYR A 403 6.24 9.58 19.51
CA TYR A 403 5.63 8.44 20.20
C TYR A 403 5.87 8.50 21.72
N ASN A 404 7.11 8.77 22.15
CA ASN A 404 7.45 8.88 23.58
C ASN A 404 6.77 10.06 24.30
N ALA A 405 6.26 11.04 23.55
CA ALA A 405 5.45 12.15 24.06
C ALA A 405 3.95 11.83 24.23
N ILE A 406 3.52 10.58 23.97
CA ILE A 406 2.13 10.14 24.14
C ILE A 406 1.96 9.57 25.55
N GLU A 407 1.46 10.40 26.48
CA GLU A 407 1.16 9.98 27.86
C GLU A 407 0.21 8.75 27.91
N GLU A 408 0.59 7.75 28.70
CA GLU A 408 -0.16 6.51 28.93
C GLU A 408 -1.52 6.78 29.61
N SER A 409 -2.58 6.95 28.81
CA SER A 409 -3.91 7.34 29.32
C SER A 409 -4.99 6.26 29.25
N ASN A 410 -4.83 5.22 28.42
CA ASN A 410 -5.71 4.04 28.36
C ASN A 410 -4.98 2.84 27.73
N ASN A 411 -5.25 1.64 28.25
CA ASN A 411 -4.57 0.40 27.85
C ASN A 411 -4.87 -0.02 26.39
N ASP A 412 -6.03 0.36 25.86
CA ASP A 412 -6.60 -0.05 24.56
C ASP A 412 -5.71 0.23 23.33
N HIS A 413 -4.71 1.13 23.45
CA HIS A 413 -3.78 1.48 22.37
C HIS A 413 -2.31 1.17 22.67
N GLN A 414 -1.96 0.60 23.83
CA GLN A 414 -0.57 0.37 24.23
C GLN A 414 0.16 -0.59 23.28
N ASP A 415 -0.48 -1.72 22.94
CA ASP A 415 0.04 -2.70 21.97
C ASP A 415 0.35 -2.08 20.60
N GLU A 416 -0.45 -1.11 20.16
CA GLU A 416 -0.27 -0.41 18.88
C GLU A 416 0.79 0.69 18.95
N LEU A 417 0.86 1.41 20.07
CA LEU A 417 1.90 2.40 20.34
C LEU A 417 3.28 1.75 20.37
N ASN A 418 3.46 0.69 21.17
CA ASN A 418 4.74 0.03 21.36
C ASN A 418 5.20 -0.70 20.07
N TYR A 419 4.28 -1.27 19.29
CA TYR A 419 4.59 -1.87 17.98
C TYR A 419 5.06 -0.81 16.95
N ASN A 420 4.42 0.36 16.93
CA ASN A 420 4.79 1.44 16.02
C ASN A 420 6.11 2.11 16.44
N LEU A 421 6.35 2.27 17.75
CA LEU A 421 7.62 2.73 18.31
C LEU A 421 8.76 1.76 18.00
N ALA A 422 8.58 0.45 18.21
CA ALA A 422 9.54 -0.59 17.82
C ALA A 422 9.90 -0.53 16.32
N SER A 423 8.88 -0.31 15.47
CA SER A 423 9.04 -0.13 14.03
C SER A 423 9.81 1.15 13.67
N ALA A 424 9.73 2.20 14.49
CA ALA A 424 10.52 3.42 14.33
C ALA A 424 11.98 3.22 14.76
N HIS A 425 12.25 2.58 15.92
CA HIS A 425 13.60 2.23 16.36
C HIS A 425 14.33 1.34 15.34
N TYR A 426 13.66 0.30 14.81
CA TYR A 426 14.25 -0.58 13.78
C TYR A 426 14.64 0.20 12.52
N ARG A 427 13.78 1.12 12.05
CA ARG A 427 14.09 2.02 10.92
C ARG A 427 15.20 3.03 11.24
N ASN A 428 15.39 3.37 12.51
CA ASN A 428 16.47 4.22 13.00
C ASN A 428 17.80 3.46 13.23
N SER A 429 17.89 2.20 12.78
CA SER A 429 19.00 1.26 13.03
C SER A 429 19.23 0.91 14.51
N ASP A 430 18.32 1.27 15.41
CA ASP A 430 18.33 0.88 16.81
C ASP A 430 17.63 -0.48 16.97
N VAL A 431 18.36 -1.53 16.60
CA VAL A 431 17.85 -2.90 16.57
C VAL A 431 17.63 -3.44 17.99
N ASP A 432 18.36 -2.95 18.99
CA ASP A 432 18.22 -3.41 20.38
C ASP A 432 16.94 -2.90 21.04
N ALA A 433 16.65 -1.60 20.98
CA ALA A 433 15.36 -1.08 21.48
C ALA A 433 14.17 -1.69 20.72
N ALA A 434 14.31 -1.86 19.39
CA ALA A 434 13.31 -2.55 18.59
C ALA A 434 13.10 -4.02 19.04
N THR A 435 14.17 -4.75 19.36
CA THR A 435 14.08 -6.14 19.86
C THR A 435 13.25 -6.20 21.13
N VAL A 436 13.50 -5.30 22.09
CA VAL A 436 12.79 -5.27 23.38
C VAL A 436 11.29 -4.97 23.18
N LEU A 437 10.96 -3.92 22.44
CA LEU A 437 9.56 -3.51 22.23
C LEU A 437 8.76 -4.51 21.37
N PHE A 438 9.38 -5.15 20.37
CA PHE A 438 8.73 -6.25 19.64
C PHE A 438 8.61 -7.53 20.48
N ALA A 439 9.47 -7.76 21.48
CA ALA A 439 9.34 -8.90 22.41
C ALA A 439 8.14 -8.73 23.35
N GLU A 440 7.90 -7.50 23.80
CA GLU A 440 6.70 -7.12 24.57
C GLU A 440 5.44 -7.32 23.72
N THR A 441 5.35 -6.67 22.56
CA THR A 441 4.17 -6.69 21.69
C THR A 441 3.95 -8.03 20.96
N ALA A 442 4.95 -8.93 20.93
CA ALA A 442 4.77 -10.34 20.54
C ALA A 442 3.84 -11.13 21.47
N SER A 443 3.52 -10.59 22.66
CA SER A 443 2.54 -11.13 23.61
C SER A 443 1.19 -10.40 23.58
N SER A 444 0.99 -9.47 22.64
CA SER A 444 -0.26 -8.71 22.46
C SER A 444 -1.50 -9.61 22.38
N SER A 445 -2.62 -9.10 22.92
CA SER A 445 -3.93 -9.74 22.80
C SER A 445 -4.52 -9.70 21.37
N ASN A 446 -3.95 -8.88 20.49
CA ASN A 446 -4.34 -8.74 19.10
C ASN A 446 -3.44 -9.62 18.21
N ASP A 447 -3.99 -10.72 17.69
CA ASP A 447 -3.25 -11.69 16.86
C ASP A 447 -2.46 -11.04 15.70
N ARG A 448 -2.96 -9.95 15.11
CA ARG A 448 -2.26 -9.22 14.04
C ARG A 448 -1.01 -8.52 14.57
N ILE A 449 -1.10 -7.86 15.72
CA ILE A 449 0.05 -7.20 16.36
C ILE A 449 1.03 -8.27 16.86
N ALA A 450 0.56 -9.31 17.54
CA ALA A 450 1.42 -10.40 18.01
C ALA A 450 2.15 -11.12 16.86
N SER A 451 1.47 -11.38 15.74
CA SER A 451 2.08 -12.00 14.55
C SER A 451 3.13 -11.08 13.90
N ASN A 452 2.79 -9.81 13.66
CA ASN A 452 3.71 -8.86 13.04
C ASN A 452 4.92 -8.56 13.94
N SER A 453 4.74 -8.48 15.25
CA SER A 453 5.82 -8.31 16.22
C SER A 453 6.76 -9.52 16.21
N ARG A 454 6.23 -10.74 16.14
CA ARG A 454 7.02 -11.98 15.98
C ARG A 454 7.77 -12.02 14.65
N TYR A 455 7.21 -11.52 13.56
CA TYR A 455 7.92 -11.37 12.30
C TYR A 455 9.05 -10.34 12.41
N ASN A 456 8.81 -9.20 13.04
CA ASN A 456 9.80 -8.14 13.20
C ASN A 456 10.91 -8.49 14.21
N LEU A 457 10.63 -9.29 15.25
CA LEU A 457 11.68 -9.95 16.06
C LEU A 457 12.60 -10.79 15.18
N GLY A 458 12.02 -11.57 14.26
CA GLY A 458 12.80 -12.33 13.29
C GLY A 458 13.72 -11.43 12.46
N ASN A 459 13.23 -10.28 12.01
CA ASN A 459 14.02 -9.28 11.30
C ASN A 459 15.11 -8.63 12.19
N CYS A 460 14.84 -8.40 13.48
CA CYS A 460 15.82 -7.88 14.45
C CYS A 460 16.98 -8.85 14.66
N HIS A 461 16.68 -10.12 14.94
CA HIS A 461 17.69 -11.17 15.09
C HIS A 461 18.46 -11.42 13.78
N TYR A 462 17.79 -11.39 12.62
CA TYR A 462 18.45 -11.43 11.32
C TYR A 462 19.43 -10.25 11.12
N ALA A 463 19.01 -9.03 11.49
CA ALA A 463 19.86 -7.85 11.40
C ALA A 463 21.08 -7.92 12.34
N LYS A 464 20.93 -8.50 13.54
CA LYS A 464 22.03 -8.78 14.48
C LYS A 464 23.02 -9.82 13.96
N ALA A 465 22.56 -10.82 13.22
CA ALA A 465 23.43 -11.83 12.62
C ALA A 465 24.35 -11.27 11.51
N LEU A 466 23.93 -10.25 10.76
CA LEU A 466 24.68 -9.71 9.62
C LEU A 466 26.11 -9.21 9.97
N PRO A 467 26.34 -8.35 10.99
CA PRO A 467 27.69 -7.95 11.36
C PRO A 467 28.51 -9.08 11.99
N LEU A 468 27.84 -10.05 12.66
CA LEU A 468 28.49 -11.22 13.26
C LEU A 468 28.97 -12.22 12.21
N ALA A 469 28.31 -12.30 11.04
CA ALA A 469 28.54 -13.31 10.00
C ALA A 469 30.01 -13.47 9.57
N GLN A 470 30.80 -12.39 9.57
CA GLN A 470 32.21 -12.40 9.18
C GLN A 470 33.19 -12.53 10.36
N GLN A 471 32.75 -12.27 11.59
CA GLN A 471 33.63 -12.15 12.77
C GLN A 471 33.42 -13.29 13.77
N GLN A 472 32.19 -13.78 13.89
CA GLN A 472 31.73 -14.77 14.86
C GLN A 472 30.61 -15.61 14.21
N PRO A 473 30.94 -16.49 13.23
CA PRO A 473 29.94 -17.22 12.44
C PRO A 473 29.00 -18.07 13.31
N GLU A 474 29.47 -18.62 14.43
CA GLU A 474 28.64 -19.36 15.38
C GLU A 474 27.59 -18.48 16.07
N ALA A 475 27.96 -17.27 16.49
CA ALA A 475 27.03 -16.30 17.07
C ALA A 475 26.01 -15.82 16.02
N ALA A 476 26.44 -15.59 14.77
CA ALA A 476 25.55 -15.30 13.65
C ALA A 476 24.56 -16.45 13.38
N ILE A 477 25.03 -17.71 13.40
CA ILE A 477 24.18 -18.90 13.27
C ILE A 477 23.16 -18.99 14.42
N SER A 478 23.53 -18.63 15.65
CA SER A 478 22.63 -18.58 16.80
C SER A 478 21.52 -17.53 16.62
N GLU A 479 21.88 -16.29 16.26
CA GLU A 479 20.94 -15.22 15.94
C GLU A 479 20.00 -15.60 14.77
N LEU A 480 20.50 -16.26 13.72
CA LEU A 480 19.66 -16.75 12.62
C LEU A 480 18.72 -17.88 13.04
N GLN A 481 19.08 -18.72 14.02
CA GLN A 481 18.18 -19.72 14.58
C GLN A 481 17.05 -19.08 15.40
N LEU A 482 17.36 -18.04 16.19
CA LEU A 482 16.33 -17.22 16.86
C LEU A 482 15.40 -16.57 15.82
N ALA A 483 15.97 -15.99 14.76
CA ALA A 483 15.19 -15.40 13.66
C ALA A 483 14.22 -16.40 13.03
N ILE A 484 14.68 -17.61 12.71
CA ILE A 484 13.84 -18.71 12.18
C ILE A 484 12.75 -19.13 13.19
N GLY A 485 13.08 -19.20 14.48
CA GLY A 485 12.11 -19.46 15.54
C GLY A 485 11.00 -18.41 15.58
N HIS A 486 11.37 -17.14 15.48
CA HIS A 486 10.46 -16.00 15.45
C HIS A 486 9.60 -15.98 14.18
N TYR A 487 10.16 -16.17 12.98
CA TYR A 487 9.39 -16.31 11.73
C TYR A 487 8.39 -17.48 11.78
N ARG A 488 8.81 -18.65 12.29
CA ARG A 488 7.90 -19.80 12.52
C ARG A 488 6.80 -19.45 13.53
N SER A 489 7.08 -18.60 14.52
CA SER A 489 6.09 -18.19 15.53
C SER A 489 5.05 -17.19 15.00
N ALA A 490 5.42 -16.33 14.05
CA ALA A 490 4.50 -15.48 13.30
C ALA A 490 3.60 -16.33 12.38
N LEU A 491 4.20 -17.21 11.58
CA LEU A 491 3.50 -18.12 10.65
C LEU A 491 2.52 -19.10 11.33
N ARG A 492 2.60 -19.28 12.65
CA ARG A 492 1.61 -20.03 13.44
C ARG A 492 0.34 -19.23 13.77
N LEU A 493 0.45 -17.89 13.89
CA LEU A 493 -0.70 -16.99 14.03
C LEU A 493 -1.25 -16.65 12.64
N ASP A 494 -0.46 -15.97 11.81
CA ASP A 494 -0.84 -15.61 10.45
C ASP A 494 -0.11 -16.47 9.42
N ARG A 495 -0.83 -17.44 8.86
CA ARG A 495 -0.32 -18.31 7.79
C ARG A 495 -0.21 -17.60 6.44
N SER A 496 -0.84 -16.45 6.25
CA SER A 496 -0.86 -15.73 4.97
C SER A 496 0.47 -15.01 4.68
N LEU A 497 1.12 -14.51 5.73
CA LEU A 497 2.35 -13.70 5.72
C LEU A 497 3.48 -14.33 4.88
N SER A 498 3.59 -13.89 3.62
CA SER A 498 4.58 -14.36 2.64
C SER A 498 6.02 -14.12 3.11
N ASP A 499 6.26 -12.94 3.64
CA ASP A 499 7.59 -12.38 3.84
C ASP A 499 8.30 -13.09 5.00
N ALA A 500 7.55 -13.59 5.99
CA ALA A 500 8.05 -14.49 7.02
C ALA A 500 8.48 -15.85 6.46
N ARG A 501 7.93 -16.32 5.33
CA ARG A 501 8.42 -17.53 4.64
C ARG A 501 9.68 -17.23 3.84
N GLU A 502 9.70 -16.13 3.08
CA GLU A 502 10.90 -15.71 2.33
C GLU A 502 12.09 -15.46 3.26
N ASN A 503 11.90 -14.76 4.38
CA ASN A 503 12.98 -14.46 5.32
C ASN A 503 13.43 -15.69 6.12
N LEU A 504 12.53 -16.64 6.40
CA LEU A 504 12.89 -17.96 6.96
C LEU A 504 13.78 -18.75 5.98
N GLU A 505 13.47 -18.73 4.68
CA GLU A 505 14.29 -19.36 3.64
C GLU A 505 15.66 -18.65 3.50
N ARG A 506 15.68 -17.31 3.48
CA ARG A 506 16.93 -16.50 3.48
C ARG A 506 17.82 -16.83 4.69
N ALA A 507 17.26 -16.86 5.90
CA ALA A 507 17.98 -17.22 7.11
C ALA A 507 18.49 -18.66 7.08
N SER A 508 17.68 -19.62 6.61
CA SER A 508 18.08 -21.03 6.47
C SER A 508 19.22 -21.19 5.46
N LYS A 509 19.20 -20.44 4.35
CA LYS A 509 20.27 -20.42 3.34
C LYS A 509 21.55 -19.79 3.91
N LEU A 510 21.46 -18.71 4.68
CA LEU A 510 22.62 -18.05 5.28
C LEU A 510 23.28 -18.93 6.36
N ILE A 511 22.51 -19.62 7.21
CA ILE A 511 23.06 -20.64 8.13
C ILE A 511 23.80 -21.73 7.34
N LYS A 512 23.23 -22.23 6.23
CA LYS A 512 23.90 -23.24 5.40
C LYS A 512 25.22 -22.70 4.85
N GLN A 513 25.22 -21.49 4.30
CA GLN A 513 26.43 -20.87 3.75
C GLN A 513 27.51 -20.73 4.84
N LEU A 514 27.20 -20.13 5.99
CA LEU A 514 28.15 -19.94 7.08
C LEU A 514 28.78 -21.26 7.55
N LYS A 515 28.02 -22.36 7.56
CA LYS A 515 28.56 -23.69 7.86
C LYS A 515 29.50 -24.22 6.77
N GLN A 516 29.15 -24.05 5.50
CA GLN A 516 30.03 -24.45 4.39
C GLN A 516 31.31 -23.60 4.34
N ASP A 517 31.24 -22.33 4.74
CA ASP A 517 32.39 -21.43 4.85
C ASP A 517 33.29 -21.86 6.03
N GLN A 518 32.72 -22.28 7.18
CA GLN A 518 33.47 -22.90 8.29
C GLN A 518 34.12 -24.24 7.91
N GLU A 519 33.39 -25.13 7.23
CA GLU A 519 33.90 -26.42 6.74
C GLU A 519 35.10 -26.24 5.80
N GLN A 520 35.07 -25.20 4.94
CA GLN A 520 36.19 -24.86 4.06
C GLN A 520 37.37 -24.23 4.80
N GLN A 521 37.13 -23.42 5.85
CA GLN A 521 38.23 -22.90 6.68
C GLN A 521 38.98 -24.04 7.36
N GLN A 522 38.27 -24.97 8.00
CA GLN A 522 38.87 -26.15 8.63
C GLN A 522 39.70 -26.98 7.64
N GLN A 523 39.19 -27.25 6.44
CA GLN A 523 39.96 -27.99 5.41
C GLN A 523 41.23 -27.26 4.94
N ASN A 524 41.21 -25.92 4.87
CA ASN A 524 42.41 -25.13 4.52
C ASN A 524 43.43 -25.07 5.68
N ASP A 525 42.98 -25.07 6.93
CA ASP A 525 43.84 -25.07 8.11
C ASP A 525 44.47 -26.45 8.37
N ASP A 526 43.70 -27.53 8.16
CA ASP A 526 44.19 -28.92 8.16
C ASP A 526 45.23 -29.13 7.05
N GLN A 527 44.98 -28.61 5.85
CA GLN A 527 45.92 -28.73 4.73
C GLN A 527 47.20 -27.91 4.96
N GLN A 528 47.11 -26.72 5.55
CA GLN A 528 48.30 -25.95 5.92
C GLN A 528 49.13 -26.64 7.02
N GLN A 529 48.49 -27.35 7.96
CA GLN A 529 49.21 -28.17 8.94
C GLN A 529 49.94 -29.35 8.25
N GLN A 530 49.30 -30.06 7.31
CA GLN A 530 49.96 -31.11 6.54
C GLN A 530 51.10 -30.60 5.65
N ASP A 531 50.98 -29.40 5.07
CA ASP A 531 52.05 -28.76 4.30
C ASP A 531 53.22 -28.29 5.19
N GLN A 532 52.96 -27.95 6.46
CA GLN A 532 54.01 -27.68 7.46
C GLN A 532 54.69 -28.97 7.96
N GLU A 533 53.94 -30.01 8.30
CA GLU A 533 54.49 -31.31 8.71
C GLU A 533 55.36 -31.92 7.60
N GLN A 534 54.99 -31.76 6.33
CA GLN A 534 55.82 -32.17 5.19
C GLN A 534 57.08 -31.32 5.04
N GLN A 535 57.05 -30.01 5.31
CA GLN A 535 58.25 -29.16 5.24
C GLN A 535 59.24 -29.42 6.40
N ASP A 536 58.74 -29.70 7.60
CA ASP A 536 59.60 -30.14 8.73
C ASP A 536 60.12 -31.57 8.51
N GLY A 537 59.36 -32.42 7.81
CA GLY A 537 59.81 -33.72 7.29
C GLY A 537 60.95 -33.60 6.28
N GLU A 538 60.80 -32.78 5.23
CA GLU A 538 61.87 -32.56 4.24
C GLU A 538 63.11 -31.88 4.83
N GLN A 539 62.97 -31.04 5.87
CA GLN A 539 64.11 -30.47 6.59
C GLN A 539 64.84 -31.50 7.48
N SER A 540 64.13 -32.51 8.00
CA SER A 540 64.75 -33.59 8.78
C SER A 540 65.42 -34.66 7.90
N GLU A 541 64.93 -34.92 6.68
CA GLU A 541 65.67 -35.77 5.71
C GLU A 541 66.96 -35.12 5.15
N GLN A 542 67.10 -33.79 5.20
CA GLN A 542 68.29 -33.09 4.68
C GLN A 542 69.47 -32.96 5.68
N ASN A 543 69.35 -33.48 6.91
CA ASN A 543 70.46 -33.54 7.88
C ASN A 543 70.62 -34.96 8.49
N PRO A 544 71.33 -35.88 7.82
CA PRO A 544 71.48 -37.27 8.29
C PRO A 544 72.37 -37.48 9.52
N ASP A 545 72.87 -36.42 10.18
CA ASP A 545 74.01 -36.52 11.09
C ASP A 545 73.96 -35.52 12.26
N SER A 546 73.09 -35.78 13.25
CA SER A 546 73.48 -35.68 14.67
C SER A 546 72.42 -36.23 15.64
N LYS A 547 72.78 -37.30 16.38
CA LYS A 547 72.08 -37.88 17.57
C LYS A 547 70.80 -38.65 17.21
N GLU A 548 70.67 -39.97 17.42
CA GLU A 548 71.31 -40.91 18.37
C GLU A 548 70.97 -40.63 19.86
N ASP A 549 70.62 -41.70 20.58
CA ASP A 549 69.95 -41.78 21.89
C ASP A 549 68.49 -41.24 21.92
N GLU A 550 67.47 -41.98 22.39
CA GLU A 550 67.42 -43.30 23.04
C GLU A 550 66.47 -44.29 22.33
N SER A 551 66.76 -45.59 22.45
CA SER A 551 65.93 -46.69 21.93
C SER A 551 65.62 -47.73 23.00
N GLN A 552 64.34 -48.05 23.18
CA GLN A 552 63.81 -49.38 23.56
C GLN A 552 62.30 -49.36 23.17
N GLU A 553 61.82 -50.22 22.26
CA GLU A 553 61.55 -51.66 22.44
C GLU A 553 60.43 -51.93 23.47
N SER A 554 59.45 -52.81 23.22
CA SER A 554 59.22 -53.69 22.06
C SER A 554 57.84 -54.36 22.14
N GLU A 555 57.27 -54.75 20.98
CA GLU A 555 56.39 -55.93 20.79
C GLU A 555 55.05 -56.04 21.59
N SER A 556 53.99 -56.72 21.10
CA SER A 556 53.62 -57.06 19.72
C SER A 556 52.13 -57.47 19.68
N SER A 557 51.34 -56.81 18.84
CA SER A 557 50.12 -57.29 18.15
C SER A 557 49.23 -58.37 18.81
N GLU A 558 47.99 -58.02 19.18
CA GLU A 558 46.82 -58.82 18.74
C GLU A 558 45.50 -58.02 18.67
N ASN A 559 44.43 -58.72 18.28
CA ASN A 559 43.27 -58.26 17.52
C ASN A 559 42.14 -57.54 18.30
N SER A 560 41.40 -56.67 17.60
CA SER A 560 39.98 -56.26 17.76
C SER A 560 39.22 -56.40 19.10
N ASN A 561 38.54 -55.33 19.54
CA ASN A 561 37.07 -55.35 19.64
C ASN A 561 36.38 -53.97 19.77
N GLU A 562 35.05 -53.95 19.63
CA GLU A 562 34.15 -52.80 19.82
C GLU A 562 33.71 -52.60 21.30
N SER A 563 33.04 -51.46 21.53
CA SER A 563 31.96 -51.21 22.50
C SER A 563 32.22 -50.62 23.90
N GLU A 564 31.63 -49.43 24.06
CA GLU A 564 30.81 -48.94 25.19
C GLU A 564 31.41 -48.67 26.59
N SER A 565 31.18 -47.43 27.06
CA SER A 565 30.78 -47.04 28.44
C SER A 565 31.81 -47.14 29.58
N SER A 566 31.67 -46.45 30.72
CA SER A 566 31.12 -45.11 31.06
C SER A 566 31.43 -44.85 32.54
N GLU A 567 31.49 -43.59 32.98
CA GLU A 567 31.52 -43.20 34.42
C GLU A 567 32.81 -43.64 35.18
N GLU A 568 33.25 -43.06 36.31
CA GLU A 568 32.89 -41.81 37.00
C GLU A 568 34.08 -41.29 37.86
N ASN A 569 33.98 -40.04 38.32
CA ASN A 569 34.49 -39.46 39.58
C ASN A 569 35.82 -39.91 40.21
N GLU A 570 36.77 -38.96 40.35
CA GLU A 570 37.25 -38.36 41.62
C GLU A 570 38.63 -37.67 41.40
N SER A 571 39.07 -36.65 42.16
CA SER A 571 38.42 -35.67 43.06
C SER A 571 39.40 -34.50 43.35
N ASP A 572 39.05 -33.60 44.27
CA ASP A 572 39.91 -32.55 44.89
C ASP A 572 40.40 -31.35 44.03
N LYS A 573 40.74 -30.18 44.61
CA LYS A 573 40.14 -29.35 45.69
C LYS A 573 40.95 -28.03 45.82
N GLN A 574 40.40 -27.08 46.58
CA GLN A 574 41.00 -25.81 47.05
C GLN A 574 40.98 -24.62 46.06
N GLY A 575 40.60 -23.41 46.47
CA GLY A 575 39.98 -23.03 47.76
C GLY A 575 39.94 -21.50 48.00
N ASP A 576 38.93 -21.07 48.77
CA ASP A 576 38.81 -19.76 49.48
C ASP A 576 38.79 -18.47 48.61
N ALA A 577 38.03 -17.39 48.88
CA ALA A 577 36.94 -17.04 49.80
C ALA A 577 36.31 -15.70 49.30
N GLU A 578 35.13 -15.18 49.69
CA GLU A 578 34.11 -15.57 50.67
C GLU A 578 32.70 -14.98 50.30
N SER A 579 31.69 -15.30 51.12
CA SER A 579 30.49 -14.53 51.59
C SER A 579 30.19 -13.12 51.04
N GLU A 580 28.93 -12.65 50.93
CA GLU A 580 27.54 -13.10 51.22
C GLU A 580 26.59 -12.10 50.48
N SER A 581 25.27 -12.19 50.31
CA SER A 581 24.17 -13.20 50.25
C SER A 581 22.90 -12.41 49.77
N SER A 582 21.64 -12.84 49.64
CA SER A 582 20.79 -14.05 49.81
C SER A 582 19.54 -13.81 48.88
N GLU A 583 18.41 -14.52 48.75
CA GLU A 583 17.79 -15.84 49.06
C GLU A 583 16.45 -15.84 48.24
N GLN A 584 15.65 -16.88 47.97
CA GLN A 584 15.68 -18.34 48.09
C GLN A 584 14.61 -18.92 47.11
N LYS A 585 14.71 -20.17 46.64
CA LYS A 585 13.58 -20.90 46.02
C LYS A 585 13.78 -22.43 46.12
N PRO A 586 12.76 -23.23 46.52
CA PRO A 586 12.88 -24.69 46.65
C PRO A 586 12.45 -25.50 45.41
N GLU A 587 12.77 -26.79 45.43
CA GLU A 587 12.73 -27.77 44.32
C GLU A 587 11.53 -28.76 44.39
N GLN A 588 11.38 -29.59 43.34
CA GLN A 588 11.37 -31.08 43.36
C GLN A 588 10.62 -31.66 42.12
N GLN A 589 10.71 -32.95 41.75
CA GLN A 589 11.82 -33.86 41.36
C GLN A 589 11.13 -35.15 40.75
N GLN A 590 11.84 -36.04 40.06
CA GLN A 590 11.26 -37.19 39.30
C GLN A 590 11.53 -38.59 39.91
N GLN A 591 10.77 -39.61 39.47
CA GLN A 591 11.17 -41.00 39.04
C GLN A 591 9.99 -42.01 39.16
N SER A 592 9.88 -43.18 38.49
CA SER A 592 10.58 -43.88 37.37
C SER A 592 9.49 -44.58 36.48
N SER A 593 9.46 -45.78 35.84
CA SER A 593 10.26 -47.00 35.48
C SER A 593 9.35 -47.88 34.55
N ASP A 594 9.68 -48.99 33.85
CA ASP A 594 10.88 -49.63 33.26
C ASP A 594 10.48 -50.72 32.23
N GLN A 595 11.23 -50.89 31.11
CA GLN A 595 11.41 -52.15 30.30
C GLN A 595 10.14 -52.86 29.67
N LYS A 596 10.17 -53.81 28.69
CA LYS A 596 11.20 -54.38 27.78
C LYS A 596 10.61 -55.07 26.51
N ASP A 597 11.50 -55.31 25.52
CA ASP A 597 11.58 -56.30 24.40
C ASP A 597 10.39 -57.14 23.80
N GLN A 598 10.31 -57.11 22.46
CA GLN A 598 10.21 -58.20 21.43
C GLN A 598 9.29 -59.45 21.55
N GLN A 599 8.52 -59.80 20.49
CA GLN A 599 8.82 -60.92 19.54
C GLN A 599 7.87 -60.95 18.28
N SER A 600 7.71 -62.08 17.55
CA SER A 600 7.39 -62.10 16.09
C SER A 600 6.45 -63.21 15.55
N LYS A 601 5.96 -63.04 14.29
CA LYS A 601 5.20 -63.98 13.39
C LYS A 601 3.72 -64.23 13.75
N GLY A 602 2.80 -64.59 12.84
CA GLY A 602 2.83 -64.69 11.35
C GLY A 602 1.70 -65.62 10.81
N GLU A 603 1.25 -65.43 9.55
CA GLU A 603 0.35 -66.33 8.75
C GLU A 603 -1.11 -66.53 9.31
N ASP A 604 -2.19 -66.87 8.59
CA ASP A 604 -2.55 -66.87 7.14
C ASP A 604 -4.11 -66.93 6.98
N GLY A 605 -4.67 -66.80 5.75
CA GLY A 605 -5.91 -67.54 5.38
C GLY A 605 -7.25 -66.83 5.00
N ASP A 606 -7.35 -66.37 3.74
CA ASP A 606 -8.43 -66.64 2.74
C ASP A 606 -9.93 -66.16 2.86
N GLY A 607 -10.50 -65.80 1.68
CA GLY A 607 -11.95 -65.76 1.32
C GLY A 607 -12.86 -64.60 1.80
N GLN A 608 -13.92 -64.15 1.09
CA GLN A 608 -14.30 -64.28 -0.34
C GLN A 608 -15.46 -63.28 -0.70
N GLN A 609 -15.43 -62.67 -1.91
CA GLN A 609 -16.52 -62.04 -2.71
C GLN A 609 -17.69 -61.22 -2.08
N GLY A 610 -18.03 -60.05 -2.66
CA GLY A 610 -19.41 -59.50 -2.59
C GLY A 610 -19.62 -58.02 -2.98
N SER A 611 -20.45 -57.75 -4.00
CA SER A 611 -21.03 -56.43 -4.34
C SER A 611 -22.33 -56.65 -5.14
N PRO A 612 -23.26 -55.67 -5.31
CA PRO A 612 -23.54 -54.43 -4.57
C PRO A 612 -24.92 -54.54 -3.84
N PRO A 613 -25.69 -53.46 -3.53
CA PRO A 613 -26.50 -52.77 -4.56
C PRO A 613 -26.67 -51.25 -4.37
N GLU A 614 -27.32 -50.61 -5.35
CA GLU A 614 -27.87 -49.24 -5.28
C GLU A 614 -29.30 -49.24 -4.68
N SER A 615 -29.76 -48.09 -4.18
CA SER A 615 -31.19 -47.75 -4.17
C SER A 615 -31.47 -46.24 -4.14
N ASP A 616 -32.20 -45.76 -5.15
CA ASP A 616 -32.92 -44.48 -5.10
C ASP A 616 -34.06 -44.53 -4.06
N GLN A 617 -34.42 -43.38 -3.47
CA GLN A 617 -35.76 -42.83 -3.74
C GLN A 617 -35.94 -41.33 -3.45
N ASN A 618 -36.64 -40.71 -4.40
CA ASN A 618 -37.05 -39.31 -4.45
C ASN A 618 -38.33 -39.06 -3.62
N GLN A 619 -38.42 -37.91 -2.93
CA GLN A 619 -39.72 -37.31 -2.59
C GLN A 619 -39.71 -35.78 -2.64
N ASN A 620 -40.46 -35.21 -3.58
CA ASN A 620 -40.88 -33.80 -3.56
C ASN A 620 -41.92 -33.58 -2.44
N ASN A 621 -41.94 -32.39 -1.84
CA ASN A 621 -43.19 -31.64 -1.85
C ASN A 621 -43.03 -30.11 -1.82
N SER A 622 -44.08 -29.43 -2.26
CA SER A 622 -44.19 -28.00 -2.49
C SER A 622 -44.24 -27.13 -1.23
N SER A 623 -43.81 -25.88 -1.37
CA SER A 623 -44.57 -24.70 -0.93
C SER A 623 -44.28 -23.53 -1.88
N ALA A 624 -45.32 -22.81 -2.30
CA ALA A 624 -45.18 -21.65 -3.17
C ALA A 624 -46.23 -20.60 -2.83
N GLU A 625 -45.81 -19.36 -2.56
CA GLU A 625 -46.71 -18.22 -2.49
C GLU A 625 -46.33 -17.11 -3.48
N ASN A 626 -47.32 -16.85 -4.33
CA ASN A 626 -47.63 -15.63 -5.07
C ASN A 626 -47.56 -14.36 -4.15
N LYS A 627 -47.46 -13.11 -4.64
CA LYS A 627 -47.65 -12.59 -6.00
C LYS A 627 -47.17 -11.13 -6.17
N ASP A 628 -47.31 -10.65 -7.41
CA ASP A 628 -47.64 -9.27 -7.85
C ASP A 628 -46.55 -8.18 -7.76
N SER A 629 -46.43 -7.24 -8.74
CA SER A 629 -46.67 -7.27 -10.20
C SER A 629 -46.15 -5.95 -10.86
N GLN A 630 -46.50 -5.70 -12.13
CA GLN A 630 -46.46 -4.41 -12.84
C GLN A 630 -45.12 -3.96 -13.49
N GLN A 631 -44.66 -4.77 -14.44
CA GLN A 631 -44.64 -4.39 -15.88
C GLN A 631 -45.03 -2.93 -16.22
N SER A 632 -44.13 -2.17 -16.89
CA SER A 632 -44.38 -1.35 -18.10
C SER A 632 -43.31 -0.26 -18.32
N GLY A 633 -43.12 0.18 -19.58
CA GLY A 633 -42.69 1.57 -19.84
C GLY A 633 -41.39 1.79 -20.64
N ASP A 634 -41.30 1.31 -21.88
CA ASP A 634 -40.43 1.98 -22.86
C ASP A 634 -41.06 3.33 -23.26
N ASN A 635 -40.27 4.41 -23.24
CA ASN A 635 -40.44 5.50 -24.19
C ASN A 635 -39.23 6.42 -24.34
N SER A 636 -38.83 6.64 -25.58
CA SER A 636 -37.87 7.68 -25.97
C SER A 636 -38.39 9.11 -25.72
N LYS A 637 -37.47 10.07 -25.54
CA LYS A 637 -37.71 11.46 -25.96
C LYS A 637 -36.41 12.17 -26.35
N LYS A 638 -36.55 13.10 -27.30
CA LYS A 638 -35.48 13.80 -28.03
C LYS A 638 -35.79 15.30 -28.02
N SER A 639 -34.79 16.12 -28.36
CA SER A 639 -34.79 17.61 -28.40
C SER A 639 -34.55 18.28 -27.03
N GLN A 640 -33.99 19.50 -26.95
CA GLN A 640 -33.67 20.46 -28.01
C GLN A 640 -32.61 21.52 -27.60
N MET A 641 -31.73 21.90 -28.55
CA MET A 641 -31.02 23.21 -28.67
C MET A 641 -30.14 23.72 -27.49
N GLU A 642 -29.31 24.76 -27.62
CA GLU A 642 -28.35 25.22 -28.67
C GLU A 642 -27.47 26.33 -28.03
N ASN A 643 -26.45 26.84 -28.74
CA ASN A 643 -25.53 27.92 -28.33
C ASN A 643 -24.54 27.52 -27.20
N ASP A 644 -23.35 28.12 -27.05
CA ASP A 644 -22.76 29.27 -27.76
C ASP A 644 -21.30 29.01 -28.19
N ALA A 645 -20.71 29.91 -28.98
CA ALA A 645 -19.39 29.74 -29.59
C ALA A 645 -18.28 30.62 -28.98
N ALA A 646 -17.04 30.18 -29.20
CA ALA A 646 -15.78 30.95 -29.26
C ALA A 646 -15.40 31.88 -28.09
N ASN A 647 -14.20 31.64 -27.53
CA ASN A 647 -13.20 32.71 -27.50
C ASN A 647 -11.77 32.14 -27.56
N GLU A 648 -10.88 32.81 -28.30
CA GLU A 648 -9.43 32.60 -28.28
C GLU A 648 -8.77 33.79 -27.58
N GLU A 649 -7.83 33.57 -26.66
CA GLU A 649 -6.78 34.47 -26.13
C GLU A 649 -6.18 33.79 -24.86
N LYS A 650 -4.93 33.95 -24.44
CA LYS A 650 -3.65 34.40 -25.06
C LYS A 650 -2.51 33.90 -24.16
N GLU A 651 -1.25 34.14 -24.53
CA GLU A 651 -0.07 33.73 -23.74
C GLU A 651 0.05 34.46 -22.40
N ASN A 652 0.62 33.78 -21.38
CA ASN A 652 1.80 34.25 -20.64
C ASN A 652 2.31 33.18 -19.65
N GLY A 653 3.62 32.92 -19.65
CA GLY A 653 4.34 32.32 -18.51
C GLY A 653 4.67 33.38 -17.44
N PRO A 654 5.41 33.06 -16.37
CA PRO A 654 6.84 32.76 -16.56
C PRO A 654 7.50 31.79 -15.54
N ALA A 655 8.81 31.58 -15.76
CA ALA A 655 9.88 31.33 -14.77
C ALA A 655 9.82 30.08 -13.85
N THR A 656 10.73 29.14 -14.13
CA THR A 656 11.34 28.23 -13.16
C THR A 656 12.44 28.94 -12.35
N GLU A 657 12.66 28.52 -11.10
CA GLU A 657 13.90 28.79 -10.36
C GLU A 657 14.55 27.48 -9.92
N ASP A 658 15.82 27.27 -10.29
CA ASP A 658 16.63 26.12 -9.85
C ASP A 658 17.29 26.39 -8.49
N LYS A 659 17.42 25.34 -7.66
CA LYS A 659 18.43 25.26 -6.58
C LYS A 659 19.06 23.88 -6.50
N LYS A 660 20.34 23.84 -6.16
CA LYS A 660 21.21 22.66 -6.01
C LYS A 660 21.69 22.50 -4.56
N GLU A 661 22.45 21.42 -4.32
CA GLU A 661 23.29 21.13 -3.14
C GLU A 661 22.47 20.80 -1.86
N GLU A 662 22.84 19.86 -0.98
CA GLU A 662 23.87 18.79 -0.89
C GLU A 662 23.25 17.69 0.03
N GLY A 663 23.64 16.41 0.08
CA GLY A 663 24.96 15.80 -0.06
C GLY A 663 25.38 15.07 1.25
N LYS A 664 24.67 13.99 1.65
CA LYS A 664 25.01 13.10 2.80
C LYS A 664 24.11 11.84 2.85
N GLU A 665 24.69 10.67 3.13
CA GLU A 665 23.98 9.38 3.31
C GLU A 665 24.30 8.72 4.67
N PRO A 666 23.29 8.16 5.37
CA PRO A 666 23.41 7.09 6.35
C PRO A 666 22.70 5.79 5.85
N PRO A 667 22.78 4.63 6.55
CA PRO A 667 22.78 3.32 5.90
C PRO A 667 21.42 2.78 5.43
N GLN A 668 21.46 1.93 4.40
CA GLN A 668 20.31 1.24 3.81
C GLN A 668 19.97 -0.06 4.56
N GLY A 669 18.69 -0.38 4.71
CA GLY A 669 18.19 -1.48 5.55
C GLY A 669 16.96 -2.22 5.01
N GLN A 670 16.92 -2.54 3.72
CA GLN A 670 15.87 -3.40 3.14
C GLN A 670 16.46 -4.45 2.19
N LEU A 671 16.48 -5.72 2.63
CA LEU A 671 16.97 -6.85 1.82
C LEU A 671 15.90 -7.36 0.85
N SER A 672 15.74 -6.66 -0.27
CA SER A 672 15.24 -7.26 -1.51
C SER A 672 16.41 -7.83 -2.31
N SER A 673 16.37 -9.13 -2.62
CA SER A 673 17.21 -9.79 -3.63
C SER A 673 17.04 -9.15 -5.01
N THR A 674 18.03 -9.01 -5.91
CA THR A 674 19.50 -9.30 -5.97
C THR A 674 20.02 -8.49 -7.18
N ASN A 675 21.13 -7.73 -7.18
CA ASN A 675 22.55 -8.00 -6.87
C ASN A 675 23.34 -8.71 -7.98
N GLU A 676 24.30 -8.01 -8.61
CA GLU A 676 25.60 -8.51 -9.10
C GLU A 676 26.55 -7.35 -9.47
N GLN A 677 27.88 -7.54 -9.42
CA GLN A 677 28.93 -6.55 -9.71
C GLN A 677 30.02 -7.12 -10.65
N ASP A 678 30.69 -6.26 -11.42
CA ASP A 678 31.72 -6.63 -12.40
C ASP A 678 33.04 -7.14 -11.76
N PRO A 679 33.64 -8.22 -12.30
CA PRO A 679 35.09 -8.45 -12.26
C PRO A 679 35.79 -7.82 -13.49
N LYS A 680 37.06 -7.39 -13.34
CA LYS A 680 37.84 -6.74 -14.40
C LYS A 680 38.93 -7.62 -15.03
N ASP A 681 39.28 -7.24 -16.27
CA ASP A 681 40.53 -7.47 -17.00
C ASP A 681 41.04 -8.91 -17.22
N ASN A 682 40.92 -9.40 -18.47
CA ASN A 682 42.12 -9.54 -19.32
C ASN A 682 41.81 -9.60 -20.84
N VAL A 683 42.86 -9.64 -21.67
CA VAL A 683 42.86 -9.31 -23.10
C VAL A 683 42.98 -10.54 -24.02
N GLN A 684 42.22 -10.55 -25.13
CA GLN A 684 42.73 -11.04 -26.41
C GLN A 684 42.12 -10.24 -27.59
N LYS A 685 42.78 -10.29 -28.77
CA LYS A 685 42.55 -9.38 -29.90
C LYS A 685 41.93 -10.12 -31.09
N GLU A 686 41.23 -9.39 -31.97
CA GLU A 686 41.70 -9.27 -33.36
C GLU A 686 41.22 -8.00 -34.10
N ASN A 687 41.90 -7.74 -35.22
CA ASN A 687 41.99 -6.51 -36.01
C ASN A 687 40.67 -6.00 -36.64
N GLY A 688 40.49 -4.71 -36.98
CA GLY A 688 41.35 -3.53 -36.81
C GLY A 688 41.16 -2.48 -37.92
N ALA A 689 41.33 -1.18 -37.59
CA ALA A 689 41.44 -0.07 -38.55
C ALA A 689 42.19 1.11 -37.89
N VAL A 690 42.95 1.91 -38.66
CA VAL A 690 43.86 2.94 -38.12
C VAL A 690 43.40 4.36 -38.51
N ALA A 691 43.27 5.23 -37.50
CA ALA A 691 43.27 6.68 -37.64
C ALA A 691 43.94 7.31 -36.40
N GLN A 692 44.62 8.45 -36.58
CA GLN A 692 45.39 9.12 -35.52
C GLN A 692 44.59 10.23 -34.81
N PRO A 693 44.98 10.65 -33.58
CA PRO A 693 44.12 11.45 -32.71
C PRO A 693 44.04 12.92 -33.12
N ILE A 694 42.93 13.55 -32.73
CA ILE A 694 42.70 15.01 -32.82
C ILE A 694 42.53 15.53 -31.39
N ALA A 695 43.24 16.62 -31.07
CA ALA A 695 43.15 17.30 -29.79
C ALA A 695 41.84 18.12 -29.65
N PRO A 696 41.37 18.44 -28.44
CA PRO A 696 40.20 19.30 -28.27
C PRO A 696 40.49 20.72 -28.75
N ASP A 697 39.55 21.32 -29.48
CA ASP A 697 39.56 22.73 -29.89
C ASP A 697 38.13 23.30 -29.79
N ASP A 698 38.04 24.63 -29.73
CA ASP A 698 36.91 25.34 -29.13
C ASP A 698 35.66 25.47 -30.03
N GLY A 699 34.50 25.69 -29.40
CA GLY A 699 33.21 25.53 -30.06
C GLY A 699 32.72 26.73 -30.88
N MET A 700 32.39 26.51 -32.16
CA MET A 700 31.34 27.23 -32.90
C MET A 700 30.79 26.33 -34.04
N MET A 701 29.47 26.15 -34.13
CA MET A 701 28.86 25.36 -35.22
C MET A 701 29.17 25.98 -36.59
N THR A 702 29.67 25.19 -37.54
CA THR A 702 30.07 25.74 -38.83
C THR A 702 28.87 26.27 -39.61
N ARG A 703 29.08 27.27 -40.47
CA ARG A 703 28.02 27.85 -41.31
C ARG A 703 27.30 26.81 -42.18
N GLN A 704 27.96 25.71 -42.56
CA GLN A 704 27.36 24.64 -43.34
C GLN A 704 26.47 23.73 -42.49
N GLU A 705 26.86 23.42 -41.25
CA GLU A 705 26.04 22.65 -40.30
C GLU A 705 24.84 23.46 -39.83
N ALA A 706 25.03 24.74 -39.52
CA ALA A 706 23.95 25.67 -39.20
C ALA A 706 22.92 25.75 -40.35
N LEU A 707 23.37 25.78 -41.60
CA LEU A 707 22.47 25.73 -42.77
C LEU A 707 21.76 24.37 -42.91
N LYS A 708 22.44 23.23 -42.69
CA LYS A 708 21.80 21.91 -42.68
C LYS A 708 20.74 21.79 -41.58
N LEU A 709 20.99 22.35 -40.40
CA LEU A 709 20.05 22.35 -39.26
C LEU A 709 18.85 23.29 -39.53
N LEU A 710 19.08 24.48 -40.09
CA LEU A 710 18.01 25.39 -40.50
C LEU A 710 17.15 24.79 -41.62
N GLN A 711 17.76 24.03 -42.54
CA GLN A 711 17.04 23.26 -43.55
C GLN A 711 16.23 22.10 -42.96
N SER A 712 16.78 21.30 -42.04
CA SER A 712 16.05 20.18 -41.43
C SER A 712 14.87 20.65 -40.55
N VAL A 713 15.00 21.80 -39.88
CA VAL A 713 13.88 22.48 -39.19
C VAL A 713 12.80 22.91 -40.19
N ARG A 714 13.19 23.52 -41.32
CA ARG A 714 12.27 23.95 -42.39
C ARG A 714 11.51 22.77 -43.01
N ASP A 715 12.18 21.65 -43.26
CA ASP A 715 11.56 20.45 -43.83
C ASP A 715 10.65 19.75 -42.82
N ARG A 716 11.04 19.71 -41.54
CA ARG A 716 10.19 19.22 -40.42
C ARG A 716 8.88 20.04 -40.31
N ASP A 717 8.96 21.36 -40.41
CA ASP A 717 7.77 22.22 -40.33
C ASP A 717 6.92 22.18 -41.62
N MET A 718 7.54 21.97 -42.78
CA MET A 718 6.84 21.70 -44.05
C MET A 718 6.03 20.39 -43.96
N LEU A 719 6.63 19.31 -43.46
CA LEU A 719 5.95 18.04 -43.20
C LEU A 719 4.80 18.18 -42.19
N ARG A 720 4.98 18.97 -41.12
CA ARG A 720 3.92 19.30 -40.13
C ARG A 720 2.72 19.96 -40.80
N ARG A 721 2.95 20.97 -41.65
CA ARG A 721 1.91 21.66 -42.44
C ARG A 721 1.24 20.72 -43.44
N TYR A 722 2.00 19.82 -44.08
CA TYR A 722 1.43 18.83 -45.00
C TYR A 722 0.50 17.82 -44.29
N ARG A 723 0.91 17.28 -43.13
CA ARG A 723 0.07 16.40 -42.29
C ARG A 723 -1.23 17.10 -41.86
N GLN A 724 -1.17 18.38 -41.46
CA GLN A 724 -2.38 19.17 -41.17
C GLN A 724 -3.28 19.37 -42.41
N LYS A 725 -2.69 19.61 -43.59
CA LYS A 725 -3.44 19.80 -44.85
C LYS A 725 -4.15 18.52 -45.29
N GLN A 726 -3.56 17.34 -45.05
CA GLN A 726 -4.21 16.04 -45.25
C GLN A 726 -5.35 15.81 -44.25
N LYS A 727 -5.12 16.04 -42.94
CA LYS A 727 -6.20 15.96 -41.92
C LYS A 727 -7.36 16.93 -42.21
N ARG A 728 -7.11 18.10 -42.81
CA ARG A 728 -8.17 19.02 -43.30
C ARG A 728 -8.90 18.51 -44.55
N ARG A 729 -8.26 17.76 -45.46
CA ARG A 729 -8.92 17.12 -46.60
C ARG A 729 -9.87 16.00 -46.15
N GLN A 730 -9.44 15.14 -45.23
CA GLN A 730 -10.24 14.04 -44.68
C GLN A 730 -11.50 14.51 -43.90
N ARG A 731 -11.62 15.80 -43.58
CA ARG A 731 -12.81 16.39 -42.92
C ARG A 731 -13.86 16.97 -43.88
N ARG A 732 -13.69 16.85 -45.20
CA ARG A 732 -14.75 17.19 -46.17
C ARG A 732 -15.44 15.93 -46.67
N VAL A 733 -16.51 15.53 -45.97
CA VAL A 733 -17.54 14.67 -46.55
C VAL A 733 -18.22 15.46 -47.67
N GLN A 734 -18.28 14.91 -48.89
CA GLN A 734 -19.22 15.41 -49.88
C GLN A 734 -20.61 14.89 -49.50
N VAL A 735 -21.50 15.80 -49.15
CA VAL A 735 -22.94 15.52 -49.09
C VAL A 735 -23.45 15.71 -50.53
N GLU A 736 -23.82 14.61 -51.18
CA GLU A 736 -24.61 14.70 -52.42
C GLU A 736 -25.97 15.31 -52.08
N ARG A 737 -26.53 16.07 -53.04
CA ARG A 737 -27.69 16.93 -52.80
C ARG A 737 -28.83 16.56 -53.74
N ASP A 738 -30.02 16.73 -53.18
CA ASP A 738 -31.35 16.62 -53.81
C ASP A 738 -31.82 15.18 -54.12
N TRP A 739 -33.15 15.06 -54.17
CA TRP A 739 -34.04 13.88 -54.11
C TRP A 739 -34.00 13.02 -52.83
#